data_AF-A0AAN6R3A4-F1
#
_entry.id   AF-A0AAN6R3A4-F1
#
_cell.length_a   1.000
_cell.length_b   1.000
_cell.length_c   1.000
_cell.angle_alpha   90.00
_cell.angle_beta   90.00
_cell.angle_gamma   90.00
#
_symmetry.space_group_name_H-M   'P 1'
#
loop_
_entity.id
_entity.type
_entity.pdbx_description
1 polymer ?
#
loop_
_entity_poly.entity_id
_entity_poly.type
_entity_poly.pdbx_seq_one_letter_code
_entity_poly.pdbx_strand_id
1 'polypeptide(L)'
;MTSTPTQGREPSSHPVHYQPVPTLEEGPDASVANISTSTERKSNSVNGAGQTDELLAGYPLRRFTLRTLLLLIVPAAVTAYFCVIEWFLITRNADSNQYGHRNALWVYYSWFIIGVFGLGISKYGLVGVEMAMLQDRHWQVNDAMVLLMHSGQSWSGFSGWIECLQMSIRQGRSVPQRLWYLLSFLSLMITIALPISGLSMELYDGFVQTDNPASVIGHSRASFHERSSGLVSKRGELLLQAAVPPTIPGAGVAYTPQYLDRSQYSYLEALPNSLPIEEYVPELFLAPQAQNPVRGRAWGLRLGYNCSVVTSASDFTMLGVEPFHHAFSSRTFNLLSYMEVATQINSSYRVDDGNSERFSNDENRQNVDVFEFAFWQMRLKSSYEEEAPIKFNNTVDSPISGMGGPLIRLENGTYQVNDTFFNTEPRNPTMQAKHFNTSMEYIIEAAPPVGVRCRFVSETGMATLDPDHSEFHDFVHTPAVLANGKSEYYADPLGSAVPNMLFWNTFESTSEGYSVYERLFQSTNSPPPEAYSNDSRYHNFLLSHTILQAVIRAFGAEALQLMYDGMQGFELAYIHDNLTDSKPGKILGPGSVPATAPIVLLIIWSVGCIVLGVAYGFRRRAADTLDGYSFFRFGANLAEDVRGRPDLVGFNRDLNESEDLRDIPGLIGDSRPGERIGHIELVSRKNVLDKNKLYM
;
A
#
# COMPACT_ATOMS: atom_id res chain seq x y z
N MET A 1 -35.17 -26.92 -26.81
CA MET A 1 -35.46 -27.51 -25.49
C MET A 1 -36.28 -26.50 -24.71
N THR A 2 -37.44 -26.95 -24.24
CA THR A 2 -38.50 -26.21 -23.56
C THR A 2 -38.03 -25.54 -22.27
N SER A 3 -38.32 -24.24 -22.14
CA SER A 3 -38.18 -23.44 -20.92
C SER A 3 -39.54 -23.34 -20.21
N THR A 4 -39.57 -23.76 -18.94
CA THR A 4 -40.66 -23.48 -18.00
C THR A 4 -40.06 -22.77 -16.77
N PRO A 5 -40.76 -21.76 -16.19
CA PRO A 5 -40.23 -20.93 -15.12
C PRO A 5 -40.56 -21.51 -13.74
N THR A 6 -39.59 -21.51 -12.82
CA THR A 6 -39.81 -21.86 -11.42
C THR A 6 -40.27 -20.66 -10.61
N GLN A 7 -41.38 -20.90 -9.92
CA GLN A 7 -42.20 -20.01 -9.12
C GLN A 7 -41.49 -19.64 -7.80
N GLY A 8 -41.60 -18.36 -7.41
CA GLY A 8 -41.09 -17.83 -6.15
C GLY A 8 -41.76 -18.43 -4.92
N ARG A 9 -40.99 -18.52 -3.83
CA ARG A 9 -41.45 -18.96 -2.52
C ARG A 9 -41.04 -17.91 -1.48
N GLU A 10 -42.03 -17.20 -0.95
CA GLU A 10 -41.92 -16.29 0.19
C GLU A 10 -41.47 -17.02 1.46
N PRO A 11 -40.68 -16.38 2.34
CA PRO A 11 -40.56 -16.81 3.73
C PRO A 11 -41.57 -16.07 4.61
N SER A 12 -42.42 -16.88 5.25
CA SER A 12 -43.42 -16.51 6.25
C SER A 12 -42.82 -15.85 7.50
N SER A 13 -43.34 -14.67 7.83
CA SER A 13 -43.14 -13.98 9.10
C SER A 13 -43.87 -14.68 10.25
N HIS A 14 -43.14 -15.11 11.28
CA HIS A 14 -43.72 -15.51 12.56
C HIS A 14 -43.75 -14.31 13.54
N PRO A 15 -44.89 -14.00 14.18
CA PRO A 15 -44.98 -12.94 15.17
C PRO A 15 -44.47 -13.40 16.54
N VAL A 16 -43.62 -12.58 17.17
CA VAL A 16 -43.19 -12.74 18.55
C VAL A 16 -44.32 -12.26 19.47
N HIS A 17 -44.92 -13.20 20.22
CA HIS A 17 -45.91 -12.91 21.25
C HIS A 17 -45.24 -12.26 22.46
N TYR A 18 -45.64 -11.02 22.76
CA TYR A 18 -45.46 -10.39 24.07
C TYR A 18 -46.36 -11.09 25.10
N GLN A 19 -45.78 -11.56 26.21
CA GLN A 19 -46.52 -11.97 27.40
C GLN A 19 -46.38 -10.92 28.52
N PRO A 20 -47.47 -10.60 29.25
CA PRO A 20 -47.48 -9.54 30.24
C PRO A 20 -47.04 -10.04 31.63
N VAL A 21 -46.46 -9.11 32.38
CA VAL A 21 -46.16 -9.21 33.82
C VAL A 21 -47.46 -9.47 34.62
N PRO A 22 -47.51 -10.45 35.54
CA PRO A 22 -48.56 -10.52 36.54
C PRO A 22 -48.21 -9.68 37.77
N THR A 23 -49.20 -8.90 38.18
CA THR A 23 -49.31 -8.15 39.43
C THR A 23 -49.30 -9.05 40.66
N LEU A 24 -48.66 -8.53 41.70
CA LEU A 24 -48.56 -9.02 43.08
C LEU A 24 -49.96 -9.14 43.74
N GLU A 25 -50.23 -10.26 44.41
CA GLU A 25 -51.20 -10.38 45.53
C GLU A 25 -50.44 -10.68 46.83
N GLU A 26 -51.04 -10.27 47.94
CA GLU A 26 -50.47 -9.96 49.26
C GLU A 26 -50.20 -11.16 50.19
N GLY A 27 -49.04 -11.11 50.88
CA GLY A 27 -48.82 -11.47 52.31
C GLY A 27 -48.87 -12.94 52.79
N PRO A 28 -48.37 -13.28 54.01
CA PRO A 28 -47.88 -12.40 55.08
C PRO A 28 -46.52 -12.77 55.74
N ASP A 29 -45.96 -11.74 56.39
CA ASP A 29 -45.18 -11.66 57.64
C ASP A 29 -43.85 -12.40 57.93
N ALA A 30 -42.96 -11.54 58.48
CA ALA A 30 -41.92 -11.76 59.49
C ALA A 30 -40.55 -12.34 59.06
N SER A 31 -39.54 -11.47 58.98
CA SER A 31 -38.66 -11.16 60.12
C SER A 31 -37.36 -10.47 59.66
N VAL A 32 -37.03 -9.40 60.39
CA VAL A 32 -35.82 -8.59 60.26
C VAL A 32 -34.65 -9.29 60.93
N ALA A 33 -33.50 -9.39 60.26
CA ALA A 33 -32.21 -9.63 60.92
C ALA A 33 -31.04 -8.97 60.18
N ASN A 34 -30.37 -8.07 60.90
CA ASN A 34 -29.17 -7.32 60.55
C ASN A 34 -27.92 -8.23 60.46
N ILE A 35 -26.99 -7.88 59.56
CA ILE A 35 -25.61 -8.39 59.48
C ILE A 35 -24.70 -7.15 59.65
N SER A 36 -24.31 -6.81 60.89
CA SER A 36 -23.08 -7.22 61.60
C SER A 36 -21.78 -6.60 61.07
N THR A 37 -21.46 -5.42 61.63
CA THR A 37 -20.09 -4.89 61.73
C THR A 37 -19.37 -5.57 62.90
N SER A 38 -18.23 -6.20 62.64
CA SER A 38 -17.36 -6.78 63.66
C SER A 38 -16.54 -5.70 64.36
N THR A 39 -16.53 -5.74 65.68
CA THR A 39 -15.60 -5.01 66.56
C THR A 39 -15.07 -6.01 67.59
N GLU A 40 -13.75 -6.04 67.83
CA GLU A 40 -13.16 -6.58 69.05
C GLU A 40 -11.84 -5.83 69.33
N ARG A 41 -11.84 -4.85 70.26
CA ARG A 41 -11.39 -4.85 71.70
C ARG A 41 -9.86 -4.93 71.86
N LYS A 42 -9.19 -4.20 72.77
CA LYS A 42 -9.42 -3.81 74.20
C LYS A 42 -8.35 -2.72 74.54
N SER A 43 -8.36 -1.89 75.60
CA SER A 43 -8.91 -1.97 76.97
C SER A 43 -8.95 -0.58 77.66
N ASN A 44 -9.78 -0.46 78.71
CA ASN A 44 -10.05 0.73 79.54
C ASN A 44 -9.02 1.03 80.65
N SER A 45 -8.93 2.31 81.06
CA SER A 45 -8.69 2.82 82.44
C SER A 45 -8.96 4.35 82.46
N VAL A 46 -10.15 4.82 82.89
CA VAL A 46 -10.54 5.38 84.21
C VAL A 46 -9.84 6.68 84.65
N ASN A 47 -10.65 7.75 84.61
CA ASN A 47 -10.74 8.97 85.43
C ASN A 47 -9.55 9.94 85.60
N GLY A 48 -9.78 11.19 85.17
CA GLY A 48 -9.09 12.38 85.67
C GLY A 48 -9.58 13.65 84.97
N ALA A 49 -10.41 14.44 85.64
CA ALA A 49 -10.82 15.76 85.20
C ALA A 49 -9.59 16.68 85.04
N GLY A 50 -9.49 17.36 83.89
CA GLY A 50 -8.41 18.28 83.57
C GLY A 50 -8.66 18.96 82.24
N GLN A 51 -9.29 20.13 82.32
CA GLN A 51 -9.53 21.05 81.23
C GLN A 51 -8.19 21.67 80.79
N THR A 52 -7.61 21.24 79.66
CA THR A 52 -6.66 22.04 78.82
C THR A 52 -6.34 21.29 77.52
N ASP A 53 -6.47 22.01 76.41
CA ASP A 53 -5.94 21.78 75.06
C ASP A 53 -6.51 20.59 74.25
N GLU A 54 -7.62 20.84 73.55
CA GLU A 54 -7.83 20.24 72.22
C GLU A 54 -6.65 20.63 71.33
N LEU A 55 -5.65 19.74 71.26
CA LEU A 55 -4.58 19.80 70.27
C LEU A 55 -5.22 19.70 68.88
N LEU A 56 -5.42 20.86 68.24
CA LEU A 56 -5.77 21.01 66.83
C LEU A 56 -4.94 20.02 65.98
N ALA A 57 -5.57 18.98 65.45
CA ALA A 57 -4.91 17.98 64.62
C ALA A 57 -4.84 18.48 63.17
N GLY A 58 -3.77 19.18 62.81
CA GLY A 58 -3.50 19.58 61.42
C GLY A 58 -3.01 18.42 60.55
N TYR A 59 -3.40 18.38 59.28
CA TYR A 59 -2.98 17.36 58.30
C TYR A 59 -1.93 17.90 57.32
N PRO A 60 -0.94 17.09 56.91
CA PRO A 60 -0.02 17.47 55.85
C PRO A 60 -0.71 17.43 54.48
N LEU A 61 -0.28 18.31 53.58
CA LEU A 61 -0.72 18.31 52.18
C LEU A 61 -0.39 16.97 51.50
N ARG A 62 -1.38 16.35 50.85
CA ARG A 62 -1.25 15.02 50.22
C ARG A 62 -0.55 15.09 48.86
N ARG A 63 0.07 13.97 48.47
CA ARG A 63 0.58 13.73 47.11
C ARG A 63 -0.36 12.76 46.40
N PHE A 64 -0.62 13.02 45.13
CA PHE A 64 -1.52 12.22 44.30
C PHE A 64 -0.72 11.62 43.14
N THR A 65 0.13 10.65 43.46
CA THR A 65 1.13 10.08 42.53
C THR A 65 0.51 9.32 41.36
N LEU A 66 -0.60 8.61 41.58
CA LEU A 66 -1.27 7.81 40.56
C LEU A 66 -1.75 8.66 39.37
N ARG A 67 -2.41 9.79 39.65
CA ARG A 67 -2.90 10.71 38.61
C ARG A 67 -1.75 11.32 37.80
N THR A 68 -0.65 11.67 38.47
CA THR A 68 0.55 12.20 37.81
C THR A 68 1.22 11.16 36.93
N LEU A 69 1.30 9.91 37.39
CA LEU A 69 1.85 8.82 36.61
C LEU A 69 1.00 8.55 35.36
N LEU A 70 -0.34 8.62 35.47
CA LEU A 70 -1.24 8.51 34.31
C LEU A 70 -1.05 9.66 33.31
N LEU A 71 -0.85 10.90 33.78
CA LEU A 71 -0.58 12.06 32.92
C LEU A 71 0.76 11.95 32.16
N LEU A 72 1.75 11.25 32.74
CA LEU A 72 3.05 11.03 32.08
C LEU A 72 2.99 9.90 31.06
N ILE A 73 2.40 8.75 31.44
CA ILE A 73 2.47 7.52 30.64
C ILE A 73 1.46 7.55 29.50
N VAL A 74 0.20 7.94 29.76
CA VAL A 74 -0.86 7.76 28.76
C VAL A 74 -0.64 8.63 27.51
N PRO A 75 -0.31 9.93 27.61
CA PRO A 75 -0.07 10.75 26.42
C PRO A 75 1.11 10.26 25.57
N ALA A 76 2.19 9.81 26.23
CA ALA A 76 3.33 9.21 25.57
C ALA A 76 2.95 7.91 24.85
N ALA A 77 2.21 7.03 25.53
CA ALA A 77 1.77 5.75 24.98
C ALA A 77 0.81 5.92 23.78
N VAL A 78 -0.15 6.85 23.84
CA VAL A 78 -1.08 7.14 22.74
C VAL A 78 -0.32 7.68 21.52
N THR A 79 0.61 8.61 21.73
CA THR A 79 1.43 9.18 20.64
C THR A 79 2.32 8.12 20.00
N ALA A 80 2.99 7.30 20.81
CA ALA A 80 3.83 6.21 20.33
C ALA A 80 2.99 5.16 19.57
N TYR A 81 1.80 4.83 20.07
CA TYR A 81 0.90 3.89 19.42
C TYR A 81 0.48 4.38 18.03
N PHE A 82 0.13 5.66 17.90
CA PHE A 82 -0.21 6.24 16.59
C PHE A 82 0.97 6.20 15.61
N CYS A 83 2.18 6.54 16.06
CA CYS A 83 3.38 6.44 15.22
C CYS A 83 3.65 5.00 14.75
N VAL A 84 3.38 4.00 15.60
CA VAL A 84 3.50 2.58 15.21
C VAL A 84 2.47 2.22 14.15
N ILE A 85 1.23 2.70 14.25
CA ILE A 85 0.20 2.48 13.24
C ILE A 85 0.66 3.02 11.88
N GLU A 86 1.09 4.27 11.84
CA GLU A 86 1.49 4.97 10.62
C GLU A 86 2.75 4.39 9.96
N TRP A 87 3.71 3.88 10.73
CA TRP A 87 4.97 3.37 10.18
C TRP A 87 4.97 1.89 9.86
N PHE A 88 4.20 1.06 10.58
CA PHE A 88 4.27 -0.39 10.46
C PHE A 88 2.97 -1.06 10.03
N LEU A 89 1.81 -0.43 10.20
CA LEU A 89 0.51 -1.08 9.99
C LEU A 89 -0.27 -0.52 8.80
N ILE A 90 0.00 0.72 8.37
CA ILE A 90 -0.62 1.31 7.18
C ILE A 90 0.11 0.84 5.91
N THR A 91 -0.62 0.15 5.05
CA THR A 91 -0.18 -0.17 3.69
C THR A 91 -0.31 1.08 2.82
N ARG A 92 0.79 1.79 2.55
CA ARG A 92 0.79 3.06 1.78
C ARG A 92 0.14 2.96 0.41
N ASN A 93 0.25 1.78 -0.21
CA ASN A 93 -0.24 1.48 -1.55
C ASN A 93 -1.44 0.52 -1.49
N ALA A 94 -2.37 0.72 -0.55
CA ALA A 94 -3.49 -0.21 -0.33
C ALA A 94 -4.41 -0.38 -1.56
N ASP A 95 -4.50 0.64 -2.42
CA ASP A 95 -5.31 0.59 -3.64
C ASP A 95 -4.72 -0.36 -4.71
N SER A 96 -3.40 -0.33 -4.87
CA SER A 96 -2.66 -1.11 -5.88
C SER A 96 -2.23 -2.48 -5.35
N ASN A 97 -1.77 -2.52 -4.10
CA ASN A 97 -1.37 -3.73 -3.41
C ASN A 97 -2.30 -4.00 -2.24
N GLN A 98 -3.31 -4.83 -2.52
CA GLN A 98 -4.36 -5.20 -1.58
C GLN A 98 -3.89 -6.21 -0.54
N TYR A 99 -2.64 -6.18 -0.07
CA TYR A 99 -2.13 -7.07 0.97
C TYR A 99 -1.77 -6.29 2.23
N GLY A 100 -2.09 -6.84 3.41
CA GLY A 100 -1.80 -6.12 4.65
C GLY A 100 -1.88 -6.96 5.92
N HIS A 101 -1.62 -6.29 7.04
CA HIS A 101 -1.46 -6.95 8.32
C HIS A 101 -2.79 -7.51 8.87
N ARG A 102 -2.75 -8.75 9.37
CA ARG A 102 -3.88 -9.45 10.01
C ARG A 102 -4.62 -8.71 11.13
N ASN A 103 -3.98 -7.76 11.77
CA ASN A 103 -4.53 -7.04 12.92
C ASN A 103 -5.11 -5.67 12.56
N ALA A 104 -5.13 -5.29 11.28
CA ALA A 104 -5.63 -4.00 10.80
C ALA A 104 -7.01 -3.64 11.36
N LEU A 105 -7.94 -4.59 11.35
CA LEU A 105 -9.30 -4.41 11.87
C LEU A 105 -9.32 -4.08 13.37
N TRP A 106 -8.56 -4.82 14.18
CA TRP A 106 -8.47 -4.59 15.63
C TRP A 106 -7.81 -3.26 15.94
N VAL A 107 -6.77 -2.91 15.20
CA VAL A 107 -6.05 -1.64 15.34
C VAL A 107 -6.99 -0.47 15.06
N TYR A 108 -7.72 -0.51 13.95
CA TYR A 108 -8.69 0.52 13.59
C TYR A 108 -9.74 0.75 14.68
N TYR A 109 -10.38 -0.33 15.19
CA TYR A 109 -11.38 -0.20 16.26
C TYR A 109 -10.77 0.20 17.61
N SER A 110 -9.55 -0.24 17.92
CA SER A 110 -8.87 0.18 19.14
C SER A 110 -8.53 1.68 19.11
N TRP A 111 -8.14 2.21 17.95
CA TRP A 111 -7.91 3.65 17.76
C TRP A 111 -9.20 4.44 17.93
N PHE A 112 -10.32 3.93 17.40
CA PHE A 112 -11.64 4.52 17.64
C PHE A 112 -11.97 4.63 19.14
N ILE A 113 -11.72 3.56 19.92
CA ILE A 113 -11.93 3.58 21.38
C ILE A 113 -11.03 4.64 22.05
N ILE A 114 -9.75 4.72 21.66
CA ILE A 114 -8.83 5.76 22.16
C ILE A 114 -9.31 7.16 21.79
N GLY A 115 -9.84 7.35 20.58
CA GLY A 115 -10.44 8.61 20.13
C GLY A 115 -11.61 9.06 21.00
N VAL A 116 -12.49 8.13 21.39
CA VAL A 116 -13.67 8.41 22.24
C VAL A 116 -13.27 8.78 23.68
N PHE A 117 -12.33 8.04 24.28
CA PHE A 117 -11.96 8.23 25.69
C PHE A 117 -10.76 9.15 25.92
N GLY A 118 -9.96 9.43 24.89
CA GLY A 118 -8.67 10.13 25.00
C GLY A 118 -8.79 11.54 25.58
N LEU A 119 -9.85 12.27 25.22
CA LEU A 119 -10.12 13.60 25.79
C LEU A 119 -10.42 13.54 27.29
N GLY A 120 -11.19 12.54 27.72
CA GLY A 120 -11.49 12.32 29.13
C GLY A 120 -10.24 11.99 29.95
N ILE A 121 -9.34 11.17 29.39
CA ILE A 121 -8.09 10.80 30.06
C ILE A 121 -7.12 11.98 30.15
N SER A 122 -6.98 12.76 29.07
CA SER A 122 -6.18 14.00 29.06
C SER A 122 -6.66 14.97 30.13
N LYS A 123 -7.98 15.21 30.16
CA LYS A 123 -8.63 16.07 31.15
C LYS A 123 -8.40 15.58 32.57
N TYR A 124 -8.55 14.29 32.83
CA TYR A 124 -8.35 13.70 34.16
C TYR A 124 -6.95 14.01 34.73
N GLY A 125 -5.90 13.90 33.91
CA GLY A 125 -4.54 14.21 34.34
C GLY A 125 -4.30 15.71 34.54
N LEU A 126 -4.73 16.55 33.59
CA LEU A 126 -4.48 17.99 33.58
C LEU A 126 -5.15 18.74 34.75
N VAL A 127 -6.36 18.34 35.17
CA VAL A 127 -7.06 18.96 36.32
C VAL A 127 -6.27 18.78 37.63
N GLY A 128 -5.53 17.68 37.78
CA GLY A 128 -4.69 17.47 38.95
C GLY A 128 -3.46 18.40 38.98
N VAL A 129 -2.90 18.70 37.80
CA VAL A 129 -1.77 19.63 37.67
C VAL A 129 -2.24 21.08 37.81
N GLU A 130 -3.40 21.42 37.26
CA GLU A 130 -4.05 22.72 37.42
C GLU A 130 -4.13 23.13 38.89
N MET A 131 -4.62 22.25 39.77
CA MET A 131 -4.70 22.54 41.21
C MET A 131 -3.32 22.82 41.83
N ALA A 132 -2.29 22.09 41.42
CA ALA A 132 -0.92 22.32 41.91
C ALA A 132 -0.30 23.62 41.36
N MET A 133 -0.71 24.05 40.17
CA MET A 133 -0.28 25.31 39.57
C MET A 133 -0.97 26.51 40.22
N LEU A 134 -2.28 26.44 40.48
CA LEU A 134 -3.05 27.52 41.13
C LEU A 134 -2.55 27.88 42.54
N GLN A 135 -1.90 26.94 43.23
CA GLN A 135 -1.26 27.16 44.52
C GLN A 135 0.13 27.82 44.42
N ASP A 136 0.71 27.90 43.21
CA ASP A 136 2.00 28.53 42.97
C ASP A 136 1.84 30.02 42.65
N ARG A 137 2.76 30.84 43.14
CA ARG A 137 2.72 32.31 42.98
C ARG A 137 2.75 32.73 41.51
N HIS A 138 3.35 31.92 40.63
CA HIS A 138 3.45 32.23 39.20
C HIS A 138 2.12 32.11 38.45
N TRP A 139 1.26 31.17 38.84
CA TRP A 139 0.01 30.85 38.14
C TRP A 139 -1.25 31.24 38.92
N GLN A 140 -1.08 31.99 40.01
CA GLN A 140 -2.18 32.46 40.85
C GLN A 140 -3.21 33.25 40.04
N VAL A 141 -4.46 33.09 40.44
CA VAL A 141 -5.61 33.76 39.85
C VAL A 141 -5.95 35.01 40.65
N ASN A 142 -6.35 36.08 39.95
CA ASN A 142 -6.63 37.37 40.60
C ASN A 142 -7.97 37.39 41.33
N ASP A 143 -9.01 36.80 40.72
CA ASP A 143 -10.40 37.01 41.13
C ASP A 143 -11.12 35.66 41.27
N ALA A 144 -12.07 35.54 42.20
CA ALA A 144 -12.84 34.32 42.41
C ALA A 144 -13.65 33.90 41.16
N MET A 145 -14.06 34.85 40.33
CA MET A 145 -14.68 34.58 39.03
C MET A 145 -13.80 33.72 38.10
N VAL A 146 -12.52 34.06 37.98
CA VAL A 146 -11.58 33.30 37.13
C VAL A 146 -11.27 31.94 37.79
N LEU A 147 -11.24 31.86 39.13
CA LEU A 147 -11.09 30.60 39.84
C LEU A 147 -12.31 29.69 39.63
N LEU A 148 -13.53 30.26 39.55
CA LEU A 148 -14.74 29.53 39.22
C LEU A 148 -14.68 28.96 37.78
N MET A 149 -14.14 29.71 36.82
CA MET A 149 -13.91 29.18 35.45
C MET A 149 -12.98 27.96 35.43
N HIS A 150 -11.93 27.97 36.26
CA HIS A 150 -11.05 26.82 36.47
C HIS A 150 -11.80 25.65 37.15
N SER A 151 -12.67 25.94 38.13
CA SER A 151 -13.48 24.90 38.80
C SER A 151 -14.47 24.20 37.87
N GLY A 152 -15.03 24.96 36.91
CA GLY A 152 -15.89 24.43 35.85
C GLY A 152 -15.13 23.78 34.69
N GLN A 153 -13.78 23.78 34.73
CA GLN A 153 -12.91 23.18 33.72
C GLN A 153 -13.18 23.73 32.31
N SER A 154 -13.51 25.02 32.21
CA SER A 154 -13.91 25.66 30.95
C SER A 154 -12.81 25.66 29.88
N TRP A 155 -11.55 25.48 30.28
CA TRP A 155 -10.41 25.32 29.37
C TRP A 155 -10.40 23.97 28.62
N SER A 156 -11.23 22.99 29.01
CA SER A 156 -11.17 21.61 28.45
C SER A 156 -12.20 21.32 27.35
N GLY A 157 -13.11 22.25 27.02
CA GLY A 157 -14.21 21.95 26.09
C GLY A 157 -14.71 23.14 25.29
N PHE A 158 -15.39 22.84 24.17
CA PHE A 158 -15.86 23.83 23.19
C PHE A 158 -16.77 24.91 23.78
N SER A 159 -17.69 24.55 24.68
CA SER A 159 -18.59 25.52 25.33
C SER A 159 -17.80 26.58 26.11
N GLY A 160 -16.81 26.16 26.90
CA GLY A 160 -15.95 27.09 27.64
C GLY A 160 -15.04 27.91 26.73
N TRP A 161 -14.55 27.35 25.62
CA TRP A 161 -13.77 28.11 24.64
C TRP A 161 -14.59 29.18 23.92
N ILE A 162 -15.84 28.86 23.52
CA ILE A 162 -16.75 29.80 22.85
C ILE A 162 -17.16 30.91 23.81
N GLU A 163 -17.53 30.58 25.05
CA GLU A 163 -17.85 31.58 26.07
C GLU A 163 -16.67 32.53 26.32
N CYS A 164 -15.45 31.98 26.41
CA CYS A 164 -14.24 32.75 26.59
C CYS A 164 -13.94 33.67 25.40
N LEU A 165 -14.11 33.18 24.16
CA LEU A 165 -13.98 33.96 22.94
C LEU A 165 -14.99 35.12 22.90
N GLN A 166 -16.25 34.84 23.26
CA GLN A 166 -17.30 35.87 23.35
C GLN A 166 -16.97 36.93 24.41
N MET A 167 -16.44 36.52 25.56
CA MET A 167 -15.97 37.45 26.60
C MET A 167 -14.80 38.30 26.12
N SER A 168 -13.87 37.74 25.34
CA SER A 168 -12.73 38.46 24.76
C SER A 168 -13.15 39.47 23.68
N ILE A 169 -14.15 39.13 22.85
CA ILE A 169 -14.66 40.01 21.78
C ILE A 169 -15.48 41.17 22.35
N ARG A 170 -16.25 40.93 23.43
CA ARG A 170 -17.08 41.97 24.07
C ARG A 170 -16.30 42.98 24.92
N GLN A 171 -14.96 42.90 24.96
CA GLN A 171 -14.01 43.84 25.61
C GLN A 171 -14.39 44.39 27.02
N GLY A 172 -15.23 43.69 27.79
CA GLY A 172 -15.81 44.23 29.04
C GLY A 172 -15.79 43.29 30.24
N ARG A 173 -15.04 42.17 30.19
CA ARG A 173 -15.12 41.12 31.23
C ARG A 173 -13.73 40.56 31.58
N SER A 174 -13.61 40.00 32.79
CA SER A 174 -12.39 39.40 33.35
C SER A 174 -11.75 38.43 32.36
N VAL A 175 -10.63 38.83 31.76
CA VAL A 175 -9.94 38.05 30.74
C VAL A 175 -9.36 36.79 31.39
N PRO A 176 -9.50 35.60 30.79
CA PRO A 176 -8.79 34.40 31.23
C PRO A 176 -7.29 34.67 31.40
N GLN A 177 -6.67 34.01 32.38
CA GLN A 177 -5.26 34.25 32.71
C GLN A 177 -4.34 33.20 32.07
N ARG A 178 -3.03 33.39 32.22
CA ARG A 178 -1.98 32.58 31.55
C ARG A 178 -2.18 31.07 31.69
N LEU A 179 -2.62 30.61 32.88
CA LEU A 179 -2.86 29.20 33.15
C LEU A 179 -3.99 28.62 32.28
N TRP A 180 -5.08 29.37 32.13
CA TRP A 180 -6.22 28.97 31.31
C TRP A 180 -5.82 28.79 29.85
N TYR A 181 -5.06 29.74 29.29
CA TYR A 181 -4.57 29.65 27.91
C TYR A 181 -3.63 28.46 27.69
N LEU A 182 -2.74 28.16 28.65
CA LEU A 182 -1.85 27.01 28.54
C LEU A 182 -2.61 25.67 28.53
N LEU A 183 -3.55 25.50 29.48
CA LEU A 183 -4.36 24.28 29.57
C LEU A 183 -5.33 24.15 28.38
N SER A 184 -5.91 25.27 27.94
CA SER A 184 -6.75 25.32 26.74
C SER A 184 -5.96 24.98 25.48
N PHE A 185 -4.74 25.50 25.33
CA PHE A 185 -3.87 25.16 24.20
C PHE A 185 -3.57 23.65 24.15
N LEU A 186 -3.18 23.05 25.27
CA LEU A 186 -2.91 21.60 25.32
C LEU A 186 -4.17 20.76 25.08
N SER A 187 -5.32 21.19 25.62
CA SER A 187 -6.59 20.52 25.37
C SER A 187 -7.03 20.66 23.91
N LEU A 188 -6.78 21.80 23.26
CA LEU A 188 -7.09 22.04 21.86
C LEU A 188 -6.26 21.14 20.94
N MET A 189 -4.96 20.95 21.23
CA MET A 189 -4.09 20.08 20.43
C MET A 189 -4.66 18.66 20.33
N ILE A 190 -5.07 18.05 21.44
CA ILE A 190 -5.63 16.68 21.44
C ILE A 190 -7.04 16.63 20.83
N THR A 191 -7.87 17.66 21.04
CA THR A 191 -9.21 17.75 20.43
C THR A 191 -9.18 17.83 18.92
N ILE A 192 -8.16 18.47 18.33
CA ILE A 192 -7.96 18.51 16.88
C ILE A 192 -7.24 17.23 16.40
N ALA A 193 -6.24 16.75 17.13
CA ALA A 193 -5.42 15.61 16.72
C ALA A 193 -6.23 14.32 16.59
N LEU A 194 -7.11 14.00 17.56
CA LEU A 194 -7.83 12.73 17.57
C LEU A 194 -8.76 12.56 16.34
N PRO A 195 -9.63 13.52 15.98
CA PRO A 195 -10.44 13.39 14.76
C PRO A 195 -9.61 13.33 13.48
N ILE A 196 -8.58 14.18 13.35
CA ILE A 196 -7.72 14.20 12.14
C ILE A 196 -6.94 12.89 12.01
N SER A 197 -6.47 12.32 13.12
CA SER A 197 -5.79 11.03 13.14
C SER A 197 -6.69 9.87 12.71
N GLY A 198 -8.00 9.95 12.97
CA GLY A 198 -8.96 8.97 12.46
C GLY A 198 -9.17 9.10 10.95
N LEU A 199 -9.05 10.32 10.40
CA LEU A 199 -9.17 10.59 8.97
C LEU A 199 -7.88 10.27 8.18
N SER A 200 -6.76 9.99 8.85
CA SER A 200 -5.52 9.57 8.20
C SER A 200 -5.43 8.06 7.96
N MET A 201 -6.42 7.28 8.42
CA MET A 201 -6.46 5.83 8.24
C MET A 201 -7.84 5.38 7.73
N GLU A 202 -7.86 4.41 6.82
CA GLU A 202 -9.09 3.83 6.26
C GLU A 202 -8.98 2.31 6.14
N LEU A 203 -10.11 1.60 6.19
CA LEU A 203 -10.18 0.15 6.01
C LEU A 203 -10.48 -0.19 4.56
N TYR A 204 -9.56 -0.91 3.93
CA TYR A 204 -9.69 -1.41 2.57
C TYR A 204 -10.01 -2.90 2.55
N ASP A 205 -10.65 -3.35 1.47
CA ASP A 205 -10.76 -4.77 1.14
C ASP A 205 -9.45 -5.27 0.56
N GLY A 206 -8.95 -6.39 1.07
CA GLY A 206 -7.72 -6.99 0.60
C GLY A 206 -7.47 -8.37 1.16
N PHE A 207 -6.20 -8.75 1.27
CA PHE A 207 -5.72 -10.07 1.64
C PHE A 207 -4.88 -9.99 2.89
N VAL A 208 -5.05 -11.00 3.73
CA VAL A 208 -4.39 -11.11 5.02
C VAL A 208 -3.69 -12.46 5.11
N GLN A 209 -2.47 -12.46 5.62
CA GLN A 209 -1.68 -13.67 5.81
C GLN A 209 -2.40 -14.72 6.66
N THR A 210 -2.29 -15.99 6.23
CA THR A 210 -2.68 -17.16 7.00
C THR A 210 -1.48 -18.06 7.29
N ASP A 211 -1.61 -18.95 8.27
CA ASP A 211 -0.57 -19.92 8.64
C ASP A 211 -0.68 -21.23 7.82
N ASN A 212 -1.62 -21.29 6.88
CA ASN A 212 -1.86 -22.49 6.07
C ASN A 212 -0.90 -22.53 4.87
N PRO A 213 -0.45 -23.73 4.45
CA PRO A 213 0.35 -23.87 3.25
C PRO A 213 -0.46 -23.49 2.00
N ALA A 214 0.19 -22.83 1.04
CA ALA A 214 -0.46 -22.37 -0.18
C ALA A 214 -0.62 -23.51 -1.20
N SER A 215 -1.77 -23.52 -1.89
CA SER A 215 -1.98 -24.33 -3.09
C SER A 215 -1.65 -23.48 -4.32
N VAL A 216 -0.62 -23.88 -5.06
CA VAL A 216 -0.02 -23.07 -6.13
C VAL A 216 0.00 -23.79 -7.47
N ILE A 217 0.03 -23.01 -8.54
CA ILE A 217 0.32 -23.45 -9.91
C ILE A 217 1.67 -22.88 -10.37
N GLY A 218 2.24 -23.54 -11.37
CA GLY A 218 3.54 -23.20 -11.92
C GLY A 218 4.64 -24.17 -11.51
N HIS A 219 5.78 -24.10 -12.19
CA HIS A 219 6.81 -25.11 -12.03
C HIS A 219 7.59 -24.96 -10.73
N SER A 220 7.99 -26.11 -10.19
CA SER A 220 8.97 -26.19 -9.11
C SER A 220 10.35 -26.50 -9.71
N ARG A 221 11.37 -26.45 -8.86
CA ARG A 221 12.74 -26.85 -9.23
C ARG A 221 12.82 -28.24 -9.87
N ALA A 222 11.96 -29.17 -9.46
CA ALA A 222 11.96 -30.55 -9.97
C ALA A 222 11.14 -30.71 -11.26
N SER A 223 10.04 -29.98 -11.40
CA SER A 223 9.11 -30.14 -12.53
C SER A 223 9.39 -29.22 -13.72
N PHE A 224 10.31 -28.25 -13.60
CA PHE A 224 10.56 -27.26 -14.66
C PHE A 224 10.98 -27.86 -16.01
N HIS A 225 11.67 -29.00 -16.00
CA HIS A 225 12.10 -29.70 -17.22
C HIS A 225 11.12 -30.78 -17.70
N GLU A 226 10.06 -31.06 -16.95
CA GLU A 226 9.08 -32.12 -17.26
C GLU A 226 8.08 -31.67 -18.35
N ARG A 227 8.58 -31.40 -19.56
CA ARG A 227 7.78 -30.94 -20.70
C ARG A 227 8.28 -31.52 -22.02
N SER A 228 7.37 -31.71 -22.97
CA SER A 228 7.71 -32.15 -24.32
C SER A 228 8.41 -31.02 -25.11
N SER A 229 9.31 -31.41 -26.02
CA SER A 229 9.98 -30.48 -26.93
C SER A 229 8.95 -29.69 -27.76
N GLY A 230 9.14 -28.38 -27.86
CA GLY A 230 8.26 -27.47 -28.60
C GLY A 230 6.89 -27.18 -27.96
N LEU A 231 6.61 -27.65 -26.74
CA LEU A 231 5.33 -27.36 -26.07
C LEU A 231 5.18 -25.86 -25.77
N VAL A 232 6.26 -25.24 -25.31
CA VAL A 232 6.34 -23.80 -24.99
C VAL A 232 5.98 -22.97 -26.22
N SER A 233 6.61 -23.24 -27.37
CA SER A 233 6.33 -22.51 -28.61
C SER A 233 4.90 -22.74 -29.11
N LYS A 234 4.40 -23.98 -29.11
CA LYS A 234 3.03 -24.28 -29.57
C LYS A 234 1.95 -23.59 -28.73
N ARG A 235 2.09 -23.58 -27.40
CA ARG A 235 1.13 -22.89 -26.52
C ARG A 235 1.24 -21.38 -26.61
N GLY A 236 2.47 -20.86 -26.72
CA GLY A 236 2.69 -19.43 -26.92
C GLY A 236 2.14 -18.92 -28.26
N GLU A 237 2.28 -19.69 -29.33
CA GLU A 237 1.73 -19.37 -30.66
C GLU A 237 0.21 -19.16 -30.60
N LEU A 238 -0.53 -20.02 -29.89
CA LEU A 238 -1.98 -19.88 -29.74
C LEU A 238 -2.36 -18.58 -29.00
N LEU A 239 -1.60 -18.19 -27.98
CA LEU A 239 -1.83 -16.92 -27.26
C LEU A 239 -1.56 -15.72 -28.17
N LEU A 240 -0.51 -15.78 -28.97
CA LEU A 240 -0.19 -14.73 -29.94
C LEU A 240 -1.27 -14.63 -31.03
N GLN A 241 -1.71 -15.74 -31.63
CA GLN A 241 -2.78 -15.73 -32.63
C GLN A 241 -4.08 -15.13 -32.10
N ALA A 242 -4.38 -15.34 -30.81
CA ALA A 242 -5.54 -14.77 -30.15
C ALA A 242 -5.34 -13.31 -29.67
N ALA A 243 -4.13 -12.75 -29.84
CA ALA A 243 -3.74 -11.43 -29.37
C ALA A 243 -4.00 -11.18 -27.87
N VAL A 244 -4.00 -12.25 -27.06
CA VAL A 244 -4.34 -12.18 -25.64
C VAL A 244 -3.17 -11.57 -24.87
N PRO A 245 -3.41 -10.57 -24.00
CA PRO A 245 -2.36 -10.03 -23.15
C PRO A 245 -1.74 -11.14 -22.28
N PRO A 246 -0.41 -11.19 -22.13
CA PRO A 246 0.28 -12.17 -21.29
C PRO A 246 0.00 -11.88 -19.80
N THR A 247 -1.15 -12.32 -19.30
CA THR A 247 -1.58 -12.16 -17.89
C THR A 247 -1.00 -13.24 -17.00
N ILE A 248 -0.42 -12.83 -15.86
CA ILE A 248 0.06 -13.77 -14.84
C ILE A 248 -1.16 -14.44 -14.19
N PRO A 249 -1.18 -15.77 -14.02
CA PRO A 249 -2.36 -16.46 -13.50
C PRO A 249 -2.54 -16.26 -11.99
N GLY A 250 -3.74 -16.58 -11.49
CA GLY A 250 -4.06 -16.51 -10.05
C GLY A 250 -4.19 -15.09 -9.52
N ALA A 251 -3.55 -14.82 -8.38
CA ALA A 251 -3.41 -13.47 -7.84
C ALA A 251 -2.61 -12.55 -8.79
N GLY A 252 -1.85 -13.13 -9.72
CA GLY A 252 -1.21 -12.40 -10.81
C GLY A 252 -0.09 -11.48 -10.33
N VAL A 253 0.67 -11.86 -9.29
CA VAL A 253 1.70 -10.98 -8.72
C VAL A 253 3.02 -11.16 -9.48
N ALA A 254 3.47 -10.09 -10.14
CA ALA A 254 4.83 -9.97 -10.65
C ALA A 254 5.74 -9.38 -9.57
N TYR A 255 6.71 -10.16 -9.07
CA TYR A 255 7.60 -9.69 -8.00
C TYR A 255 8.78 -8.91 -8.58
N THR A 256 9.06 -7.74 -8.02
CA THR A 256 10.19 -6.86 -8.40
C THR A 256 11.25 -6.80 -7.30
N PRO A 257 12.51 -6.47 -7.60
CA PRO A 257 13.49 -6.23 -6.55
C PRO A 257 13.20 -4.92 -5.79
N GLN A 258 13.64 -4.82 -4.53
CA GLN A 258 13.34 -3.68 -3.63
C GLN A 258 13.84 -2.31 -4.12
N TYR A 259 14.87 -2.31 -4.97
CA TYR A 259 15.45 -1.07 -5.49
C TYR A 259 14.67 -0.50 -6.68
N LEU A 260 13.73 -1.27 -7.24
CA LEU A 260 12.96 -0.89 -8.42
C LEU A 260 11.65 -0.20 -8.01
N ASP A 261 11.46 1.03 -8.49
CA ASP A 261 10.21 1.75 -8.31
C ASP A 261 9.13 1.23 -9.26
N ARG A 262 8.20 0.46 -8.71
CA ARG A 262 7.07 -0.14 -9.45
C ARG A 262 6.15 0.90 -10.10
N SER A 263 6.07 2.11 -9.54
CA SER A 263 5.17 3.16 -10.05
C SER A 263 5.57 3.71 -11.42
N GLN A 264 6.79 3.44 -11.87
CA GLN A 264 7.28 3.84 -13.18
C GLN A 264 6.76 2.95 -14.33
N TYR A 265 6.11 1.84 -14.01
CA TYR A 265 5.67 0.83 -14.97
C TYR A 265 4.16 0.63 -14.87
N SER A 266 3.44 0.99 -15.92
CA SER A 266 1.97 1.00 -15.92
C SER A 266 1.38 -0.40 -15.66
N TYR A 267 2.05 -1.44 -16.14
CA TYR A 267 1.61 -2.83 -16.03
C TYR A 267 1.85 -3.45 -14.63
N LEU A 268 2.57 -2.75 -13.74
CA LEU A 268 2.83 -3.16 -12.36
C LEU A 268 1.96 -2.42 -11.33
N GLU A 269 1.18 -1.42 -11.76
CA GLU A 269 0.40 -0.55 -10.90
C GLU A 269 -0.76 -1.27 -10.22
N ALA A 270 -1.39 -2.25 -10.87
CA ALA A 270 -2.54 -2.97 -10.32
C ALA A 270 -2.38 -4.49 -10.50
N LEU A 271 -2.95 -5.23 -9.55
CA LEU A 271 -3.09 -6.68 -9.62
C LEU A 271 -4.44 -7.07 -10.27
N PRO A 272 -4.49 -8.14 -11.08
CA PRO A 272 -3.38 -8.98 -11.52
C PRO A 272 -2.48 -8.29 -12.56
N ASN A 273 -1.17 -8.49 -12.46
CA ASN A 273 -0.20 -7.97 -13.41
C ASN A 273 -0.25 -8.73 -14.74
N SER A 274 -0.04 -8.00 -15.83
CA SER A 274 0.18 -8.55 -17.17
C SER A 274 1.53 -8.10 -17.66
N LEU A 275 2.29 -8.95 -18.34
CA LEU A 275 3.56 -8.53 -18.93
C LEU A 275 3.30 -7.47 -20.02
N PRO A 276 4.18 -6.47 -20.16
CA PRO A 276 3.93 -5.34 -21.03
C PRO A 276 3.94 -5.75 -22.50
N ILE A 277 3.33 -4.89 -23.30
CA ILE A 277 3.17 -5.05 -24.74
C ILE A 277 4.06 -4.05 -25.51
N GLU A 278 4.36 -2.89 -24.91
CA GLU A 278 5.11 -1.80 -25.53
C GLU A 278 6.26 -1.29 -24.64
N GLU A 279 6.20 -1.57 -23.33
CA GLU A 279 7.23 -1.16 -22.36
C GLU A 279 8.29 -2.26 -22.19
N TYR A 280 9.48 -1.88 -21.72
CA TYR A 280 10.52 -2.83 -21.36
C TYR A 280 10.18 -3.51 -20.03
N VAL A 281 10.62 -4.75 -19.87
CA VAL A 281 10.58 -5.45 -18.59
C VAL A 281 11.94 -5.31 -17.93
N PRO A 282 12.03 -4.64 -16.76
CA PRO A 282 13.29 -4.42 -16.07
C PRO A 282 13.79 -5.74 -15.47
N GLU A 283 13.55 -5.96 -14.18
CA GLU A 283 13.84 -7.18 -13.48
C GLU A 283 12.56 -7.67 -12.79
N LEU A 284 12.13 -8.87 -13.14
CA LEU A 284 10.98 -9.54 -12.55
C LEU A 284 11.35 -10.94 -12.07
N PHE A 285 10.65 -11.39 -11.05
CA PHE A 285 10.67 -12.78 -10.59
C PHE A 285 9.28 -13.40 -10.69
N LEU A 286 9.15 -14.38 -11.59
CA LEU A 286 7.96 -15.19 -11.76
C LEU A 286 8.03 -16.40 -10.83
N ALA A 287 7.26 -16.36 -9.75
CA ALA A 287 7.12 -17.44 -8.78
C ALA A 287 5.83 -18.25 -9.01
N PRO A 288 5.68 -19.44 -8.42
CA PRO A 288 4.41 -20.15 -8.39
C PRO A 288 3.29 -19.24 -7.85
N GLN A 289 2.12 -19.28 -8.49
CA GLN A 289 1.00 -18.40 -8.17
C GLN A 289 -0.09 -19.20 -7.43
N ALA A 290 -0.73 -18.60 -6.42
CA ALA A 290 -1.95 -19.15 -5.82
C ALA A 290 -3.17 -18.31 -6.23
N GLN A 291 -4.36 -18.72 -5.78
CA GLN A 291 -5.58 -17.95 -5.98
C GLN A 291 -5.52 -16.56 -5.29
N ASN A 292 -4.82 -16.49 -4.16
CA ASN A 292 -4.56 -15.27 -3.40
C ASN A 292 -3.04 -15.02 -3.31
N PRO A 293 -2.56 -13.80 -2.97
CA PRO A 293 -1.13 -13.53 -2.84
C PRO A 293 -0.47 -14.42 -1.78
N VAL A 294 0.74 -14.90 -2.06
CA VAL A 294 1.48 -15.83 -1.19
C VAL A 294 2.71 -15.16 -0.59
N ARG A 295 3.08 -15.60 0.61
CA ARG A 295 4.31 -15.18 1.29
C ARG A 295 5.21 -16.37 1.52
N GLY A 296 6.52 -16.17 1.49
CA GLY A 296 7.50 -17.20 1.86
C GLY A 296 8.55 -17.39 0.79
N ARG A 297 9.23 -18.54 0.80
CA ARG A 297 10.38 -18.77 -0.08
C ARG A 297 10.02 -19.76 -1.19
N ALA A 298 10.23 -19.37 -2.44
CA ALA A 298 9.87 -20.17 -3.60
C ALA A 298 11.00 -20.22 -4.64
N TRP A 299 11.00 -21.29 -5.41
CA TRP A 299 11.80 -21.40 -6.63
C TRP A 299 11.03 -20.77 -7.79
N GLY A 300 11.71 -20.07 -8.70
CA GLY A 300 11.06 -19.44 -9.85
C GLY A 300 12.03 -18.94 -10.92
N LEU A 301 11.48 -18.19 -11.87
CA LEU A 301 12.19 -17.63 -13.02
C LEU A 301 12.40 -16.12 -12.83
N ARG A 302 13.66 -15.70 -12.69
CA ARG A 302 14.08 -14.29 -12.74
C ARG A 302 14.37 -13.91 -14.18
N LEU A 303 13.82 -12.80 -14.67
CA LEU A 303 13.98 -12.39 -16.06
C LEU A 303 13.95 -10.88 -16.23
N GLY A 304 14.49 -10.42 -17.36
CA GLY A 304 14.43 -9.05 -17.83
C GLY A 304 14.60 -9.01 -19.34
N TYR A 305 13.88 -8.12 -20.03
CA TYR A 305 14.03 -7.94 -21.47
C TYR A 305 13.68 -6.51 -21.92
N ASN A 306 14.51 -5.99 -22.81
CA ASN A 306 14.37 -4.67 -23.40
C ASN A 306 14.47 -4.78 -24.93
N CYS A 307 13.40 -4.40 -25.61
CA CYS A 307 13.28 -4.46 -27.06
C CYS A 307 13.15 -3.05 -27.63
N SER A 308 13.79 -2.80 -28.78
CA SER A 308 13.73 -1.52 -29.47
C SER A 308 13.71 -1.70 -30.99
N VAL A 309 13.12 -0.72 -31.68
CA VAL A 309 13.19 -0.62 -33.14
C VAL A 309 14.60 -0.24 -33.55
N VAL A 310 15.13 -0.95 -34.55
CA VAL A 310 16.47 -0.68 -35.10
C VAL A 310 16.37 0.38 -36.20
N THR A 311 17.22 1.40 -36.13
CA THR A 311 17.25 2.48 -37.13
C THR A 311 18.55 2.54 -37.93
N SER A 312 19.62 1.89 -37.45
CA SER A 312 20.88 1.76 -38.14
C SER A 312 21.32 0.30 -38.23
N ALA A 313 21.85 -0.11 -39.38
CA ALA A 313 22.40 -1.46 -39.55
C ALA A 313 23.54 -1.78 -38.57
N SER A 314 24.26 -0.76 -38.10
CA SER A 314 25.31 -0.89 -37.08
C SER A 314 24.80 -1.35 -35.71
N ASP A 315 23.49 -1.24 -35.47
CA ASP A 315 22.89 -1.63 -34.19
C ASP A 315 22.70 -3.15 -34.10
N PHE A 316 22.75 -3.85 -35.23
CA PHE A 316 22.79 -5.31 -35.27
C PHE A 316 24.21 -5.81 -34.97
N THR A 317 24.25 -6.90 -34.20
CA THR A 317 25.48 -7.52 -33.71
C THR A 317 25.67 -8.93 -34.27
N MET A 318 24.57 -9.61 -34.62
CA MET A 318 24.58 -10.98 -35.14
C MET A 318 24.22 -11.04 -36.61
N LEU A 319 23.20 -10.28 -37.03
CA LEU A 319 22.76 -10.25 -38.42
C LEU A 319 23.89 -9.71 -39.31
N GLY A 320 24.31 -10.52 -40.28
CA GLY A 320 25.41 -10.20 -41.21
C GLY A 320 26.82 -10.58 -40.73
N VAL A 321 26.99 -11.14 -39.52
CA VAL A 321 28.32 -11.46 -38.95
C VAL A 321 28.48 -12.96 -38.62
N GLU A 322 27.45 -13.62 -38.08
CA GLU A 322 27.53 -15.02 -37.60
C GLU A 322 26.83 -16.06 -38.49
N PRO A 323 27.30 -17.33 -38.50
CA PRO A 323 26.75 -18.39 -39.35
C PRO A 323 25.39 -18.96 -38.91
N PHE A 324 24.89 -18.63 -37.71
CA PHE A 324 23.64 -19.18 -37.14
C PHE A 324 22.49 -18.16 -37.18
N HIS A 325 22.14 -17.67 -38.37
CA HIS A 325 20.91 -16.92 -38.61
C HIS A 325 19.99 -17.72 -39.53
N HIS A 326 18.69 -17.64 -39.27
CA HIS A 326 17.69 -18.25 -40.13
C HIS A 326 17.11 -17.21 -41.09
N ALA A 327 17.02 -17.58 -42.37
CA ALA A 327 16.49 -16.70 -43.41
C ALA A 327 15.30 -17.34 -44.11
N PHE A 328 14.25 -16.54 -44.34
CA PHE A 328 12.98 -17.02 -44.91
C PHE A 328 12.39 -16.04 -45.90
N SER A 329 11.49 -16.55 -46.74
CA SER A 329 10.57 -15.73 -47.51
C SER A 329 9.14 -16.10 -47.17
N SER A 330 8.26 -15.10 -47.22
CA SER A 330 6.82 -15.30 -47.05
C SER A 330 6.10 -14.48 -48.10
N ARG A 331 5.07 -15.08 -48.73
CA ARG A 331 4.30 -14.47 -49.81
C ARG A 331 2.82 -14.48 -49.46
N THR A 332 2.15 -13.38 -49.75
CA THR A 332 0.68 -13.24 -49.72
C THR A 332 0.19 -12.86 -51.12
N PHE A 333 -1.11 -12.61 -51.28
CA PHE A 333 -1.70 -12.21 -52.55
C PHE A 333 -1.02 -10.99 -53.19
N ASN A 334 -0.67 -9.98 -52.39
CA ASN A 334 -0.11 -8.71 -52.87
C ASN A 334 1.20 -8.29 -52.19
N LEU A 335 1.78 -9.12 -51.31
CA LEU A 335 3.07 -8.85 -50.67
C LEU A 335 4.03 -10.03 -50.78
N LEU A 336 5.31 -9.70 -50.89
CA LEU A 336 6.44 -10.60 -50.69
C LEU A 336 7.28 -10.06 -49.54
N SER A 337 7.87 -10.96 -48.78
CA SER A 337 8.84 -10.61 -47.74
C SER A 337 10.03 -11.53 -47.78
N TYR A 338 11.16 -10.98 -47.39
CA TYR A 338 12.37 -11.70 -47.02
C TYR A 338 12.71 -11.30 -45.59
N MET A 339 13.17 -12.23 -44.76
CA MET A 339 13.45 -11.95 -43.37
C MET A 339 14.63 -12.76 -42.86
N GLU A 340 15.34 -12.17 -41.91
CA GLU A 340 16.46 -12.79 -41.21
C GLU A 340 16.23 -12.69 -39.70
N VAL A 341 16.44 -13.80 -39.01
CA VAL A 341 16.26 -13.93 -37.56
C VAL A 341 17.53 -14.54 -36.96
N ALA A 342 18.04 -13.93 -35.90
CA ALA A 342 19.14 -14.47 -35.12
C ALA A 342 18.85 -14.39 -33.62
N THR A 343 19.21 -15.45 -32.90
CA THR A 343 19.12 -15.49 -31.44
C THR A 343 20.44 -16.02 -30.90
N GLN A 344 21.12 -15.22 -30.08
CA GLN A 344 22.31 -15.63 -29.34
C GLN A 344 21.95 -15.80 -27.88
N ILE A 345 22.27 -16.99 -27.36
CA ILE A 345 21.97 -17.39 -25.99
C ILE A 345 23.30 -17.74 -25.31
N ASN A 346 23.87 -16.76 -24.62
CA ASN A 346 25.08 -16.85 -23.81
C ASN A 346 24.76 -17.02 -22.31
N SER A 347 23.59 -16.55 -21.86
CA SER A 347 23.17 -16.41 -20.45
C SER A 347 22.19 -17.51 -20.01
N SER A 348 22.20 -18.65 -20.68
CA SER A 348 21.23 -19.70 -20.44
C SER A 348 21.52 -20.52 -19.17
N TYR A 349 20.46 -20.87 -18.42
CA TYR A 349 20.55 -21.84 -17.31
C TYR A 349 20.93 -23.26 -17.77
N ARG A 350 21.00 -23.52 -19.08
CA ARG A 350 21.51 -24.76 -19.68
C ARG A 350 23.04 -24.83 -19.67
N VAL A 351 23.71 -23.68 -19.57
CA VAL A 351 25.17 -23.55 -19.76
C VAL A 351 25.89 -23.06 -18.50
N ASP A 352 25.19 -22.46 -17.54
CA ASP A 352 25.83 -21.81 -16.38
C ASP A 352 25.69 -22.58 -15.06
N ASP A 353 26.82 -22.69 -14.36
CA ASP A 353 26.98 -23.23 -13.00
C ASP A 353 26.61 -22.20 -11.91
N GLY A 354 26.12 -21.01 -12.28
CA GLY A 354 25.61 -19.99 -11.35
C GLY A 354 26.66 -19.02 -10.81
N ASN A 355 27.83 -18.93 -11.45
CA ASN A 355 28.96 -18.15 -10.94
C ASN A 355 29.05 -16.72 -11.50
N SER A 356 28.16 -16.32 -12.41
CA SER A 356 28.12 -14.98 -12.97
C SER A 356 26.90 -14.20 -12.48
N GLU A 357 27.10 -13.05 -11.85
CA GLU A 357 26.00 -12.11 -11.58
C GLU A 357 25.56 -11.51 -12.92
N ARG A 358 24.26 -11.51 -13.25
CA ARG A 358 23.79 -11.00 -14.56
C ARG A 358 22.86 -9.80 -14.47
N PHE A 359 22.15 -9.70 -13.36
CA PHE A 359 21.39 -8.51 -12.99
C PHE A 359 22.26 -7.62 -12.11
N SER A 360 23.04 -6.76 -12.74
CA SER A 360 23.90 -5.75 -12.09
C SER A 360 23.63 -4.40 -12.71
N ASN A 361 23.77 -3.32 -11.93
CA ASN A 361 23.52 -1.93 -12.37
C ASN A 361 24.51 -1.41 -13.44
N ASP A 362 25.44 -2.24 -13.91
CA ASP A 362 26.47 -1.87 -14.86
C ASP A 362 26.02 -2.20 -16.30
N GLU A 363 25.53 -1.18 -17.03
CA GLU A 363 25.00 -1.28 -18.40
C GLU A 363 26.01 -1.84 -19.42
N ASN A 364 27.30 -1.90 -19.06
CA ASN A 364 28.41 -2.29 -19.92
C ASN A 364 28.65 -3.81 -20.03
N ARG A 365 27.82 -4.67 -19.42
CA ARG A 365 28.05 -6.12 -19.55
C ARG A 365 27.75 -6.64 -20.97
N GLN A 366 28.79 -7.22 -21.56
CA GLN A 366 28.81 -7.86 -22.89
C GLN A 366 28.12 -9.26 -22.92
N ASN A 367 27.66 -9.78 -21.77
CA ASN A 367 27.11 -11.14 -21.63
C ASN A 367 25.58 -11.14 -21.49
N VAL A 368 24.88 -10.33 -22.28
CA VAL A 368 23.41 -10.32 -22.35
C VAL A 368 22.97 -11.09 -23.59
N ASP A 369 21.88 -11.84 -23.51
CA ASP A 369 21.35 -12.55 -24.67
C ASP A 369 20.69 -11.57 -25.63
N VAL A 370 20.76 -11.88 -26.92
CA VAL A 370 20.30 -10.98 -27.98
C VAL A 370 19.40 -11.73 -28.94
N PHE A 371 18.30 -11.07 -29.31
CA PHE A 371 17.42 -11.48 -30.41
C PHE A 371 17.39 -10.33 -31.42
N GLU A 372 17.61 -10.65 -32.69
CA GLU A 372 17.62 -9.69 -33.80
C GLU A 372 16.73 -10.21 -34.94
N PHE A 373 15.91 -9.30 -35.46
CA PHE A 373 15.00 -9.56 -36.56
C PHE A 373 15.06 -8.44 -37.58
N ALA A 374 15.26 -8.79 -38.85
CA ALA A 374 15.19 -7.87 -39.98
C ALA A 374 14.20 -8.36 -41.04
N PHE A 375 13.47 -7.41 -41.61
CA PHE A 375 12.32 -7.69 -42.49
C PHE A 375 12.34 -6.76 -43.70
N TRP A 376 12.43 -7.35 -44.89
CA TRP A 376 12.34 -6.67 -46.18
C TRP A 376 10.99 -6.98 -46.81
N GLN A 377 10.32 -5.95 -47.34
CA GLN A 377 8.95 -6.05 -47.81
C GLN A 377 8.84 -5.54 -49.25
N MET A 378 8.05 -6.23 -50.07
CA MET A 378 7.78 -5.83 -51.44
C MET A 378 6.30 -5.95 -51.76
N ARG A 379 5.76 -4.96 -52.47
CA ARG A 379 4.43 -4.99 -53.05
C ARG A 379 4.47 -5.69 -54.40
N LEU A 380 3.63 -6.70 -54.55
CA LEU A 380 3.43 -7.42 -55.80
C LEU A 380 2.19 -6.90 -56.54
N LYS A 381 2.20 -7.01 -57.87
CA LYS A 381 1.04 -6.83 -58.73
C LYS A 381 0.10 -7.99 -58.49
N SER A 382 -1.08 -7.69 -57.93
CA SER A 382 -2.12 -8.70 -57.72
C SER A 382 -2.76 -9.11 -59.05
N SER A 383 -3.30 -10.34 -59.12
CA SER A 383 -3.87 -10.88 -60.35
C SER A 383 -5.02 -10.05 -60.94
N TYR A 384 -5.69 -9.25 -60.11
CA TYR A 384 -6.84 -8.41 -60.48
C TYR A 384 -6.60 -6.91 -60.17
N GLU A 385 -5.34 -6.48 -60.13
CA GLU A 385 -4.98 -5.09 -59.80
C GLU A 385 -5.62 -4.08 -60.77
N GLU A 386 -5.87 -4.50 -62.02
CA GLU A 386 -6.46 -3.66 -63.07
C GLU A 386 -7.99 -3.51 -62.90
N GLU A 387 -8.69 -4.56 -62.45
CA GLU A 387 -10.15 -4.47 -62.20
C GLU A 387 -10.49 -3.84 -60.84
N ALA A 388 -9.65 -4.01 -59.82
CA ALA A 388 -9.90 -3.54 -58.46
C ALA A 388 -8.62 -2.98 -57.80
N PRO A 389 -8.18 -1.76 -58.19
CA PRO A 389 -6.92 -1.19 -57.73
C PRO A 389 -6.89 -1.02 -56.21
N ILE A 390 -5.78 -1.40 -55.60
CA ILE A 390 -5.61 -1.30 -54.15
C ILE A 390 -5.03 0.09 -53.83
N LYS A 391 -5.74 0.85 -52.98
CA LYS A 391 -5.18 2.05 -52.35
C LYS A 391 -4.19 1.62 -51.26
N PHE A 392 -2.97 1.29 -51.69
CA PHE A 392 -1.92 0.80 -50.82
C PHE A 392 -1.08 1.95 -50.26
N ASN A 393 -0.78 1.91 -48.97
CA ASN A 393 0.11 2.84 -48.30
C ASN A 393 1.55 2.29 -48.30
N ASN A 394 2.43 2.93 -49.07
CA ASN A 394 3.82 2.53 -49.20
C ASN A 394 4.74 3.06 -48.09
N THR A 395 4.23 3.85 -47.15
CA THR A 395 5.05 4.44 -46.09
C THR A 395 5.42 3.39 -45.03
N VAL A 396 6.68 3.41 -44.61
CA VAL A 396 7.21 2.62 -43.50
C VAL A 396 7.76 3.57 -42.44
N ASP A 397 7.57 3.23 -41.16
CA ASP A 397 8.12 3.95 -40.01
C ASP A 397 9.50 3.40 -39.63
N SER A 398 10.42 4.31 -39.28
CA SER A 398 11.74 3.97 -38.74
C SER A 398 12.54 2.94 -39.56
N PRO A 399 12.81 3.21 -40.86
CA PRO A 399 13.57 2.29 -41.70
C PRO A 399 15.02 2.16 -41.24
N ILE A 400 15.61 0.98 -41.44
CA ILE A 400 17.01 0.71 -41.08
C ILE A 400 17.93 1.34 -42.13
N SER A 401 18.73 2.31 -41.69
CA SER A 401 19.72 2.99 -42.52
C SER A 401 20.99 2.17 -42.68
N GLY A 402 21.58 2.17 -43.89
CA GLY A 402 22.84 1.49 -44.18
C GLY A 402 22.72 -0.03 -44.33
N MET A 403 21.52 -0.60 -44.19
CA MET A 403 21.28 -2.01 -44.46
C MET A 403 21.07 -2.22 -45.96
N GLY A 404 21.75 -3.22 -46.53
CA GLY A 404 21.50 -3.66 -47.89
C GLY A 404 20.10 -4.28 -48.04
N GLY A 405 19.78 -4.74 -49.25
CA GLY A 405 18.55 -5.46 -49.48
C GLY A 405 18.63 -6.46 -50.62
N PRO A 406 17.65 -7.38 -50.68
CA PRO A 406 17.61 -8.46 -51.66
C PRO A 406 17.31 -7.98 -53.09
N LEU A 407 16.91 -6.72 -53.27
CA LEU A 407 16.55 -6.13 -54.56
C LEU A 407 17.32 -4.84 -54.82
N ILE A 408 17.69 -4.62 -56.08
CA ILE A 408 18.24 -3.37 -56.61
C ILE A 408 17.23 -2.79 -57.60
N ARG A 409 16.90 -1.50 -57.43
CA ARG A 409 16.08 -0.77 -58.40
C ARG A 409 16.96 -0.25 -59.53
N LEU A 410 16.67 -0.67 -60.76
CA LEU A 410 17.36 -0.25 -61.98
C LEU A 410 16.82 1.11 -62.46
N GLU A 411 17.58 1.79 -63.32
CA GLU A 411 17.20 3.12 -63.85
C GLU A 411 15.88 3.11 -64.65
N ASN A 412 15.57 1.97 -65.28
CA ASN A 412 14.32 1.73 -66.00
C ASN A 412 13.11 1.51 -65.06
N GLY A 413 13.32 1.56 -63.74
CA GLY A 413 12.29 1.35 -62.72
C GLY A 413 12.00 -0.12 -62.38
N THR A 414 12.61 -1.09 -63.06
CA THR A 414 12.44 -2.51 -62.75
C THR A 414 13.38 -2.96 -61.62
N TYR A 415 13.10 -4.11 -61.01
CA TYR A 415 13.92 -4.67 -59.93
C TYR A 415 14.76 -5.85 -60.42
N GLN A 416 15.97 -5.97 -59.87
CA GLN A 416 16.85 -7.13 -60.04
C GLN A 416 17.22 -7.71 -58.68
N VAL A 417 17.43 -9.03 -58.60
CA VAL A 417 17.99 -9.68 -57.40
C VAL A 417 19.36 -9.09 -57.12
N ASN A 418 19.62 -8.73 -55.87
CA ASN A 418 20.94 -8.31 -55.43
C ASN A 418 21.80 -9.55 -55.07
N ASP A 419 22.55 -10.07 -56.04
CA ASP A 419 23.40 -11.24 -55.79
C ASP A 419 24.47 -10.98 -54.71
N THR A 420 24.96 -9.74 -54.60
CA THR A 420 25.93 -9.36 -53.55
C THR A 420 25.31 -9.43 -52.15
N PHE A 421 24.02 -9.14 -52.04
CA PHE A 421 23.27 -9.30 -50.79
C PHE A 421 23.09 -10.75 -50.39
N PHE A 422 23.21 -11.74 -51.30
CA PHE A 422 23.13 -13.17 -50.98
C PHE A 422 24.50 -13.88 -50.95
N ASN A 423 25.55 -13.30 -51.52
CA ASN A 423 26.89 -13.90 -51.65
C ASN A 423 27.90 -13.62 -50.51
N THR A 424 27.52 -12.96 -49.42
CA THR A 424 28.40 -12.75 -48.26
C THR A 424 28.73 -14.08 -47.58
N GLU A 425 29.97 -14.57 -47.65
CA GLU A 425 30.43 -15.70 -46.84
C GLU A 425 30.18 -15.43 -45.33
N PRO A 426 29.82 -16.44 -44.52
CA PRO A 426 29.94 -17.89 -44.73
C PRO A 426 28.63 -18.53 -45.25
N ARG A 427 27.86 -17.82 -46.07
CA ARG A 427 26.57 -18.28 -46.60
C ARG A 427 26.71 -19.51 -47.49
N ASN A 428 25.73 -20.41 -47.39
CA ASN A 428 25.41 -21.37 -48.43
C ASN A 428 24.46 -20.65 -49.43
N PRO A 429 24.97 -20.09 -50.54
CA PRO A 429 24.23 -19.12 -51.37
C PRO A 429 23.00 -19.76 -52.04
N THR A 430 23.05 -21.08 -52.23
CA THR A 430 22.05 -21.91 -52.88
C THR A 430 20.77 -22.12 -52.07
N MET A 431 20.77 -21.99 -50.73
CA MET A 431 19.53 -22.09 -49.95
C MET A 431 18.77 -20.76 -49.88
N GLN A 432 19.44 -19.64 -49.63
CA GLN A 432 18.78 -18.34 -49.48
C GLN A 432 18.17 -17.82 -50.81
N ALA A 433 18.91 -17.92 -51.92
CA ALA A 433 18.38 -17.57 -53.24
C ALA A 433 17.24 -18.49 -53.69
N LYS A 434 17.23 -19.76 -53.23
CA LYS A 434 16.13 -20.71 -53.49
C LYS A 434 14.85 -20.33 -52.73
N HIS A 435 14.96 -19.69 -51.57
CA HIS A 435 13.81 -19.15 -50.83
C HIS A 435 13.29 -17.84 -51.46
N PHE A 436 14.14 -17.02 -52.06
CA PHE A 436 13.73 -15.77 -52.73
C PHE A 436 13.49 -15.96 -54.25
N ASN A 437 12.69 -16.95 -54.64
CA ASN A 437 12.36 -17.18 -56.06
C ASN A 437 11.04 -16.49 -56.44
N THR A 438 11.13 -15.28 -56.99
CA THR A 438 9.98 -14.54 -57.54
C THR A 438 10.30 -14.01 -58.93
N SER A 439 9.28 -13.94 -59.80
CA SER A 439 9.42 -13.22 -61.07
C SER A 439 9.39 -11.71 -60.81
N MET A 440 10.45 -11.03 -61.23
CA MET A 440 10.65 -9.59 -61.00
C MET A 440 9.62 -8.71 -61.71
N GLU A 441 8.96 -9.24 -62.75
CA GLU A 441 7.93 -8.53 -63.52
C GLU A 441 6.69 -8.17 -62.69
N TYR A 442 6.50 -8.81 -61.53
CA TYR A 442 5.37 -8.57 -60.66
C TYR A 442 5.67 -7.59 -59.51
N ILE A 443 6.90 -7.10 -59.34
CA ILE A 443 7.21 -6.20 -58.22
C ILE A 443 6.84 -4.76 -58.59
N ILE A 444 5.93 -4.16 -57.83
CA ILE A 444 5.54 -2.76 -57.97
C ILE A 444 6.52 -1.87 -57.20
N GLU A 445 6.76 -2.21 -55.93
CA GLU A 445 7.53 -1.38 -55.01
C GLU A 445 8.22 -2.22 -53.95
N ALA A 446 9.44 -1.85 -53.59
CA ALA A 446 10.17 -2.43 -52.47
C ALA A 446 10.31 -1.39 -51.36
N ALA A 447 9.91 -1.75 -50.15
CA ALA A 447 10.04 -0.89 -49.00
C ALA A 447 11.46 -0.97 -48.42
N PRO A 448 11.94 0.10 -47.75
CA PRO A 448 13.11 0.00 -46.90
C PRO A 448 12.94 -1.07 -45.80
N PRO A 449 14.03 -1.71 -45.35
CA PRO A 449 13.96 -2.72 -44.30
C PRO A 449 13.56 -2.13 -42.95
N VAL A 450 12.89 -2.96 -42.15
CA VAL A 450 12.54 -2.69 -40.75
C VAL A 450 13.05 -3.80 -39.86
N GLY A 451 13.25 -3.52 -38.58
CA GLY A 451 13.76 -4.54 -37.68
C GLY A 451 13.70 -4.16 -36.21
N VAL A 452 13.90 -5.17 -35.38
CA VAL A 452 13.80 -5.09 -33.94
C VAL A 452 14.99 -5.82 -33.33
N ARG A 453 15.51 -5.26 -32.25
CA ARG A 453 16.54 -5.87 -31.42
C ARG A 453 16.05 -5.93 -29.98
N CYS A 454 16.18 -7.11 -29.38
CA CYS A 454 15.90 -7.33 -27.96
C CYS A 454 17.16 -7.79 -27.24
N ARG A 455 17.37 -7.24 -26.06
CA ARG A 455 18.37 -7.69 -25.09
C ARG A 455 17.62 -8.31 -23.93
N PHE A 456 17.97 -9.53 -23.54
CA PHE A 456 17.25 -10.25 -22.49
C PHE A 456 18.19 -11.06 -21.61
N VAL A 457 17.73 -11.35 -20.39
CA VAL A 457 18.44 -12.16 -19.40
C VAL A 457 17.41 -13.04 -18.70
N SER A 458 17.79 -14.29 -18.42
CA SER A 458 16.97 -15.16 -17.58
C SER A 458 17.83 -16.03 -16.66
N GLU A 459 17.34 -16.23 -15.45
CA GLU A 459 17.96 -17.07 -14.42
C GLU A 459 16.89 -17.80 -13.63
N THR A 460 17.22 -18.97 -13.10
CA THR A 460 16.34 -19.70 -12.18
C THR A 460 16.94 -19.76 -10.80
N GLY A 461 16.10 -19.67 -9.78
CA GLY A 461 16.59 -19.53 -8.42
C GLY A 461 15.52 -19.54 -7.35
N MET A 462 15.98 -19.57 -6.10
CA MET A 462 15.14 -19.40 -4.92
C MET A 462 15.11 -17.91 -4.55
N ALA A 463 13.92 -17.36 -4.28
CA ALA A 463 13.76 -16.03 -3.70
C ALA A 463 12.73 -16.06 -2.57
N THR A 464 12.81 -15.07 -1.68
CA THR A 464 11.77 -14.82 -0.69
C THR A 464 10.80 -13.79 -1.25
N LEU A 465 9.52 -14.13 -1.22
CA LEU A 465 8.41 -13.33 -1.74
C LEU A 465 7.80 -12.51 -0.61
N ASP A 466 7.72 -11.20 -0.86
CA ASP A 466 7.04 -10.26 0.02
C ASP A 466 5.80 -9.67 -0.68
N PRO A 467 4.60 -10.19 -0.37
CA PRO A 467 3.37 -9.67 -0.93
C PRO A 467 3.00 -8.28 -0.38
N ASP A 468 3.60 -7.79 0.72
CA ASP A 468 3.30 -6.45 1.28
C ASP A 468 3.71 -5.32 0.31
N HIS A 469 4.73 -5.57 -0.50
CA HIS A 469 5.24 -4.65 -1.52
C HIS A 469 5.25 -5.23 -2.94
N SER A 470 4.79 -6.48 -3.11
CA SER A 470 4.96 -7.25 -4.35
C SER A 470 6.43 -7.32 -4.79
N GLU A 471 7.30 -7.53 -3.80
CA GLU A 471 8.75 -7.54 -3.97
C GLU A 471 9.34 -8.92 -3.71
N PHE A 472 10.55 -9.17 -4.21
CA PHE A 472 11.35 -10.31 -3.80
C PHE A 472 12.72 -9.88 -3.28
N HIS A 473 13.28 -10.71 -2.40
CA HIS A 473 14.62 -10.52 -1.84
C HIS A 473 15.36 -11.86 -1.66
N ASP A 474 16.64 -11.79 -1.31
CA ASP A 474 17.52 -12.94 -1.08
C ASP A 474 17.54 -13.96 -2.23
N PHE A 475 17.59 -13.47 -3.47
CA PHE A 475 17.68 -14.34 -4.63
C PHE A 475 19.00 -15.14 -4.60
N VAL A 476 18.87 -16.46 -4.68
CA VAL A 476 19.98 -17.39 -4.79
C VAL A 476 19.79 -18.19 -6.07
N HIS A 477 20.74 -18.07 -6.99
CA HIS A 477 20.74 -18.88 -8.20
C HIS A 477 20.76 -20.37 -7.83
N THR A 478 19.76 -21.11 -8.31
CA THR A 478 19.66 -22.55 -8.11
C THR A 478 19.05 -23.17 -9.36
N PRO A 479 19.84 -23.88 -10.18
CA PRO A 479 19.33 -24.44 -11.43
C PRO A 479 18.25 -25.50 -11.16
N ALA A 480 17.35 -25.64 -12.13
CA ALA A 480 16.38 -26.72 -12.18
C ALA A 480 17.08 -28.08 -12.21
N VAL A 481 16.45 -29.11 -11.65
CA VAL A 481 17.02 -30.47 -11.59
C VAL A 481 16.68 -31.20 -12.88
N LEU A 482 17.70 -31.70 -13.59
CA LEU A 482 17.51 -32.63 -14.71
C LEU A 482 17.01 -33.97 -14.18
N ALA A 483 15.82 -34.39 -14.56
CA ALA A 483 15.28 -35.69 -14.18
C ALA A 483 16.15 -36.82 -14.78
N ASN A 484 16.84 -37.57 -13.90
CA ASN A 484 17.49 -38.85 -14.17
C ASN A 484 18.44 -38.92 -15.40
N GLY A 485 19.23 -37.89 -15.67
CA GLY A 485 20.44 -37.96 -16.52
C GLY A 485 20.25 -38.50 -17.95
N LYS A 486 19.01 -38.63 -18.44
CA LYS A 486 18.65 -39.27 -19.73
C LYS A 486 17.41 -38.67 -20.40
N SER A 487 16.91 -37.51 -20.00
CA SER A 487 15.67 -36.98 -20.60
C SER A 487 15.92 -36.21 -21.90
N GLU A 488 15.26 -36.62 -22.97
CA GLU A 488 14.96 -35.81 -24.18
C GLU A 488 14.10 -34.57 -23.87
N TYR A 489 13.64 -34.46 -22.61
CA TYR A 489 12.77 -33.40 -22.09
C TYR A 489 13.62 -32.39 -21.32
N TYR A 490 13.77 -31.20 -21.89
CA TYR A 490 14.42 -30.07 -21.25
C TYR A 490 13.68 -28.79 -21.64
N ALA A 491 13.66 -27.81 -20.73
CA ALA A 491 13.14 -26.49 -21.04
C ALA A 491 14.21 -25.70 -21.80
N ASP A 492 13.87 -25.14 -22.95
CA ASP A 492 14.76 -24.22 -23.64
C ASP A 492 14.79 -22.86 -22.89
N PRO A 493 15.93 -22.15 -22.91
CA PRO A 493 16.06 -20.83 -22.29
C PRO A 493 15.07 -19.80 -22.86
N LEU A 494 14.78 -18.74 -22.09
CA LEU A 494 14.00 -17.61 -22.59
C LEU A 494 14.62 -17.08 -23.90
N GLY A 495 13.80 -16.65 -24.85
CA GLY A 495 14.19 -16.19 -26.18
C GLY A 495 14.36 -17.29 -27.23
N SER A 496 14.49 -18.55 -26.83
CA SER A 496 14.65 -19.67 -27.78
C SER A 496 13.36 -20.01 -28.52
N ALA A 497 12.21 -19.83 -27.86
CA ALA A 497 10.93 -20.19 -28.43
C ALA A 497 10.31 -19.04 -29.24
N VAL A 498 10.79 -17.80 -29.07
CA VAL A 498 10.28 -16.60 -29.79
C VAL A 498 10.31 -16.78 -31.32
N PRO A 499 11.44 -17.18 -31.97
CA PRO A 499 11.43 -17.43 -33.40
C PRO A 499 10.40 -18.49 -33.82
N ASN A 500 10.21 -19.51 -32.97
CA ASN A 500 9.30 -20.60 -33.25
C ASN A 500 7.83 -20.18 -33.18
N MET A 501 7.49 -19.36 -32.19
CA MET A 501 6.15 -18.81 -32.02
C MET A 501 5.77 -17.86 -33.16
N LEU A 502 6.71 -17.04 -33.63
CA LEU A 502 6.42 -16.02 -34.63
C LEU A 502 6.54 -16.53 -36.08
N PHE A 503 7.50 -17.42 -36.36
CA PHE A 503 7.93 -17.71 -37.73
C PHE A 503 7.87 -19.21 -38.11
N TRP A 504 8.20 -20.14 -37.20
CA TRP A 504 8.63 -21.50 -37.60
C TRP A 504 7.60 -22.41 -38.27
N ASN A 505 6.29 -22.28 -38.03
CA ASN A 505 5.30 -23.12 -38.74
C ASN A 505 5.26 -22.88 -40.28
N THR A 506 6.07 -21.97 -40.84
CA THR A 506 6.31 -21.85 -42.30
C THR A 506 7.44 -22.75 -42.82
N PHE A 507 8.13 -23.52 -41.97
CA PHE A 507 9.25 -24.40 -42.38
C PHE A 507 8.82 -25.66 -43.14
N GLU A 508 7.67 -26.24 -42.83
CA GLU A 508 7.29 -27.58 -43.30
C GLU A 508 6.00 -27.63 -44.14
N SER A 509 5.19 -26.55 -44.15
CA SER A 509 3.90 -26.53 -44.84
C SER A 509 4.03 -25.93 -46.24
N THR A 510 4.16 -26.79 -47.26
CA THR A 510 3.95 -26.43 -48.66
C THR A 510 2.47 -26.41 -49.06
N SER A 511 1.52 -26.56 -48.12
CA SER A 511 0.12 -26.82 -48.49
C SER A 511 -0.96 -25.99 -47.82
N GLU A 512 -0.79 -25.41 -46.63
CA GLU A 512 -1.86 -24.61 -46.01
C GLU A 512 -1.32 -23.44 -45.16
N GLY A 513 -1.50 -22.21 -45.66
CA GLY A 513 -2.42 -21.27 -45.00
C GLY A 513 -1.88 -20.03 -44.29
N TYR A 514 -0.69 -20.02 -43.69
CA TYR A 514 -0.30 -18.89 -42.82
C TYR A 514 0.98 -18.19 -43.25
N SER A 515 0.84 -16.93 -43.65
CA SER A 515 1.95 -16.03 -43.93
C SER A 515 2.50 -15.39 -42.66
N VAL A 516 3.79 -15.05 -42.63
CA VAL A 516 4.40 -14.32 -41.49
C VAL A 516 3.70 -12.98 -41.25
N TYR A 517 3.22 -12.33 -42.32
CA TYR A 517 2.41 -11.13 -42.23
C TYR A 517 1.16 -11.33 -41.37
N GLU A 518 0.39 -12.37 -41.67
CA GLU A 518 -0.84 -12.66 -40.95
C GLU A 518 -0.58 -12.88 -39.46
N ARG A 519 0.48 -13.63 -39.11
CA ARG A 519 0.85 -13.85 -37.71
C ARG A 519 1.24 -12.58 -36.98
N LEU A 520 2.06 -11.74 -37.59
CA LEU A 520 2.49 -10.49 -36.98
C LEU A 520 1.29 -9.55 -36.78
N PHE A 521 0.40 -9.44 -37.76
CA PHE A 521 -0.83 -8.64 -37.62
C PHE A 521 -1.80 -9.23 -36.56
N GLN A 522 -2.00 -10.55 -36.55
CA GLN A 522 -2.83 -11.22 -35.54
C GLN A 522 -2.26 -11.01 -34.14
N SER A 523 -0.95 -11.14 -33.97
CA SER A 523 -0.28 -11.01 -32.67
C SER A 523 -0.49 -9.67 -31.98
N THR A 524 -0.78 -8.62 -32.74
CA THR A 524 -1.00 -7.26 -32.24
C THR A 524 -2.47 -6.85 -32.24
N ASN A 525 -3.40 -7.74 -32.61
CA ASN A 525 -4.81 -7.41 -32.87
C ASN A 525 -4.98 -6.29 -33.91
N SER A 526 -4.12 -6.29 -34.94
CA SER A 526 -4.21 -5.34 -36.04
C SER A 526 -5.44 -5.62 -36.93
N PRO A 527 -5.90 -4.63 -37.72
CA PRO A 527 -7.01 -4.84 -38.65
C PRO A 527 -6.74 -6.04 -39.57
N PRO A 528 -7.73 -6.93 -39.75
CA PRO A 528 -7.58 -8.08 -40.64
C PRO A 528 -7.40 -7.61 -42.09
N PRO A 529 -6.71 -8.41 -42.92
CA PRO A 529 -6.61 -8.11 -44.35
C PRO A 529 -7.98 -8.11 -45.01
N GLU A 530 -8.10 -7.38 -46.12
CA GLU A 530 -9.32 -7.35 -46.92
C GLU A 530 -9.48 -8.71 -47.62
N ALA A 531 -10.61 -9.38 -47.40
CA ALA A 531 -10.96 -10.59 -48.13
C ALA A 531 -11.27 -10.22 -49.59
N TYR A 532 -10.54 -10.83 -50.53
CA TYR A 532 -10.70 -10.53 -51.95
C TYR A 532 -10.57 -11.80 -52.80
N SER A 533 -11.68 -12.18 -53.46
CA SER A 533 -11.80 -13.45 -54.19
C SER A 533 -11.49 -14.65 -53.27
N ASN A 534 -10.52 -15.49 -53.63
CA ASN A 534 -10.12 -16.68 -52.89
C ASN A 534 -8.91 -16.43 -51.96
N ASP A 535 -8.49 -15.17 -51.77
CA ASP A 535 -7.30 -14.81 -51.01
C ASP A 535 -7.54 -13.54 -50.17
N SER A 536 -6.52 -13.09 -49.45
CA SER A 536 -6.54 -11.89 -48.61
C SER A 536 -5.47 -10.90 -49.07
N ARG A 537 -5.80 -9.60 -49.09
CA ARG A 537 -4.90 -8.54 -49.52
C ARG A 537 -4.70 -7.49 -48.43
N TYR A 538 -3.48 -6.97 -48.33
CA TYR A 538 -3.08 -5.98 -47.33
C TYR A 538 -3.06 -4.57 -47.94
N HIS A 539 -3.31 -3.55 -47.11
CA HIS A 539 -3.35 -2.15 -47.55
C HIS A 539 -2.08 -1.36 -47.24
N ASN A 540 -1.15 -1.92 -46.49
CA ASN A 540 0.07 -1.25 -46.06
C ASN A 540 1.19 -2.26 -45.83
N PHE A 541 2.42 -1.74 -45.82
CA PHE A 541 3.54 -2.49 -45.28
C PHE A 541 3.40 -2.64 -43.77
N LEU A 542 4.01 -3.70 -43.23
CA LEU A 542 4.13 -3.91 -41.81
C LEU A 542 5.05 -2.83 -41.22
N LEU A 543 4.61 -2.26 -40.11
CA LEU A 543 5.27 -1.15 -39.44
C LEU A 543 6.23 -1.68 -38.36
N SER A 544 7.32 -0.97 -38.12
CA SER A 544 8.36 -1.32 -37.16
C SER A 544 7.82 -1.50 -35.75
N HIS A 545 6.91 -0.62 -35.32
CA HIS A 545 6.29 -0.74 -34.00
C HIS A 545 5.36 -1.96 -33.88
N THR A 546 4.70 -2.39 -34.96
CA THR A 546 3.87 -3.61 -34.96
C THR A 546 4.74 -4.84 -34.74
N ILE A 547 5.92 -4.89 -35.38
CA ILE A 547 6.90 -5.96 -35.17
C ILE A 547 7.42 -5.93 -33.73
N LEU A 548 7.75 -4.74 -33.21
CA LEU A 548 8.21 -4.58 -31.83
C LEU A 548 7.18 -5.15 -30.84
N GLN A 549 5.92 -4.76 -31.01
CA GLN A 549 4.82 -5.21 -30.17
C GLN A 549 4.62 -6.73 -30.24
N ALA A 550 4.69 -7.32 -31.43
CA ALA A 550 4.61 -8.76 -31.64
C ALA A 550 5.74 -9.51 -30.91
N VAL A 551 6.97 -9.00 -31.01
CA VAL A 551 8.16 -9.59 -30.38
C VAL A 551 8.08 -9.47 -28.85
N ILE A 552 7.73 -8.30 -28.30
CA ILE A 552 7.55 -8.11 -26.86
C ILE A 552 6.48 -9.06 -26.31
N ARG A 553 5.34 -9.19 -27.00
CA ARG A 553 4.29 -10.15 -26.63
C ARG A 553 4.79 -11.59 -26.66
N ALA A 554 5.63 -11.96 -27.65
CA ALA A 554 6.20 -13.30 -27.73
C ALA A 554 7.12 -13.62 -26.54
N PHE A 555 7.96 -12.67 -26.11
CA PHE A 555 8.77 -12.83 -24.89
C PHE A 555 7.89 -12.99 -23.64
N GLY A 556 6.84 -12.18 -23.51
CA GLY A 556 5.89 -12.30 -22.40
C GLY A 556 5.16 -13.65 -22.41
N ALA A 557 4.69 -14.10 -23.57
CA ALA A 557 4.05 -15.40 -23.73
C ALA A 557 5.02 -16.54 -23.37
N GLU A 558 6.25 -16.52 -23.86
CA GLU A 558 7.27 -17.51 -23.52
C GLU A 558 7.55 -17.55 -22.02
N ALA A 559 7.75 -16.41 -21.37
CA ALA A 559 7.98 -16.34 -19.93
C ALA A 559 6.86 -17.02 -19.12
N LEU A 560 5.60 -16.77 -19.51
CA LEU A 560 4.45 -17.40 -18.86
C LEU A 560 4.33 -18.89 -19.18
N GLN A 561 4.62 -19.31 -20.41
CA GLN A 561 4.64 -20.73 -20.78
C GLN A 561 5.77 -21.46 -20.03
N LEU A 562 6.94 -20.84 -19.87
CA LEU A 562 8.07 -21.42 -19.14
C LEU A 562 7.72 -21.66 -17.67
N MET A 563 7.01 -20.75 -17.02
CA MET A 563 6.71 -20.85 -15.59
C MET A 563 5.37 -21.52 -15.27
N TYR A 564 4.35 -21.37 -16.12
CA TYR A 564 2.97 -21.79 -15.82
C TYR A 564 2.35 -22.70 -16.87
N ASP A 565 3.04 -22.99 -17.98
CA ASP A 565 2.53 -23.90 -19.02
C ASP A 565 1.19 -23.41 -19.64
N GLY A 566 0.87 -22.12 -19.50
CA GLY A 566 -0.40 -21.54 -19.95
C GLY A 566 -1.61 -21.92 -19.09
N MET A 567 -1.39 -22.56 -17.93
CA MET A 567 -2.45 -22.89 -17.00
C MET A 567 -2.98 -21.63 -16.30
N GLN A 568 -4.29 -21.44 -16.35
CA GLN A 568 -5.01 -20.36 -15.65
C GLN A 568 -5.85 -20.91 -14.47
N GLY A 569 -6.16 -22.21 -14.49
CA GLY A 569 -6.96 -22.88 -13.47
C GLY A 569 -6.12 -23.59 -12.40
N PHE A 570 -6.71 -23.79 -11.22
CA PHE A 570 -6.06 -24.42 -10.06
C PHE A 570 -6.34 -25.93 -9.91
N GLU A 571 -6.88 -26.57 -10.96
CA GLU A 571 -7.23 -28.01 -10.91
C GLU A 571 -6.00 -28.92 -10.72
N LEU A 572 -4.84 -28.48 -11.20
CA LEU A 572 -3.55 -29.16 -11.07
C LEU A 572 -2.63 -28.47 -10.06
N ALA A 573 -3.19 -27.65 -9.16
CA ALA A 573 -2.41 -26.99 -8.13
C ALA A 573 -1.86 -28.00 -7.12
N TYR A 574 -0.65 -27.73 -6.63
CA TYR A 574 0.01 -28.54 -5.59
C TYR A 574 0.25 -27.71 -4.34
N ILE A 575 0.35 -28.39 -3.20
CA ILE A 575 0.65 -27.75 -1.92
C ILE A 575 2.15 -27.45 -1.89
N HIS A 576 2.51 -26.20 -1.64
CA HIS A 576 3.91 -25.76 -1.56
C HIS A 576 4.36 -25.61 -0.11
N ASP A 577 5.40 -26.35 0.29
CA ASP A 577 5.82 -26.46 1.70
C ASP A 577 6.29 -25.14 2.33
N ASN A 578 6.92 -24.27 1.53
CA ASN A 578 7.55 -23.03 2.01
C ASN A 578 6.74 -21.75 1.70
N LEU A 579 5.51 -21.89 1.18
CA LEU A 579 4.64 -20.76 0.87
C LEU A 579 3.40 -20.82 1.76
N THR A 580 3.06 -19.68 2.34
CA THR A 580 1.85 -19.50 3.14
C THR A 580 0.78 -18.79 2.34
N ASP A 581 -0.46 -19.28 2.43
CA ASP A 581 -1.62 -18.72 1.75
C ASP A 581 -2.10 -17.43 2.42
N SER A 582 -2.94 -16.68 1.71
CA SER A 582 -3.68 -15.56 2.25
C SER A 582 -5.18 -15.74 2.06
N LYS A 583 -5.97 -14.97 2.81
CA LYS A 583 -7.43 -14.98 2.71
C LYS A 583 -7.97 -13.56 2.57
N PRO A 584 -9.14 -13.40 1.92
CA PRO A 584 -9.84 -12.11 1.92
C PRO A 584 -10.08 -11.60 3.35
N GLY A 585 -9.81 -10.31 3.55
CA GLY A 585 -9.88 -9.64 4.84
C GLY A 585 -9.87 -8.13 4.70
N LYS A 586 -9.80 -7.43 5.84
CA LYS A 586 -9.68 -5.97 5.88
C LYS A 586 -8.24 -5.59 6.18
N ILE A 587 -7.70 -4.66 5.39
CA ILE A 587 -6.37 -4.09 5.54
C ILE A 587 -6.48 -2.60 5.91
N LEU A 588 -5.41 -2.03 6.47
CA LEU A 588 -5.37 -0.62 6.86
C LEU A 588 -4.59 0.15 5.80
N GLY A 589 -5.23 1.13 5.17
CA GLY A 589 -4.63 2.00 4.16
C GLY A 589 -4.62 3.46 4.59
N PRO A 590 -3.97 4.34 3.80
CA PRO A 590 -3.96 5.77 4.05
C PRO A 590 -5.38 6.35 3.88
N GLY A 591 -5.77 7.23 4.79
CA GLY A 591 -7.01 7.98 4.67
C GLY A 591 -6.85 9.26 3.82
N SER A 592 -7.91 10.06 3.75
CA SER A 592 -7.92 11.28 2.92
C SER A 592 -7.00 12.41 3.41
N VAL A 593 -6.51 12.33 4.65
CA VAL A 593 -5.69 13.38 5.27
C VAL A 593 -4.28 12.87 5.60
N PRO A 594 -3.21 13.62 5.28
CA PRO A 594 -1.85 13.23 5.65
C PRO A 594 -1.67 13.10 7.17
N ALA A 595 -1.04 12.00 7.60
CA ALA A 595 -0.79 11.70 9.00
C ALA A 595 0.23 12.61 9.70
N THR A 596 0.99 13.41 8.94
CA THR A 596 1.99 14.32 9.49
C THR A 596 1.38 15.36 10.44
N ALA A 597 0.21 15.91 10.10
CA ALA A 597 -0.50 16.88 10.92
C ALA A 597 -0.90 16.31 12.31
N PRO A 598 -1.62 15.16 12.41
CA PRO A 598 -1.96 14.59 13.72
C PRO A 598 -0.74 14.17 14.53
N ILE A 599 0.34 13.66 13.92
CA ILE A 599 1.58 13.32 14.63
C ILE A 599 2.15 14.55 15.36
N VAL A 600 2.28 15.69 14.66
CA VAL A 600 2.85 16.91 15.26
C VAL A 600 2.00 17.40 16.43
N LEU A 601 0.67 17.39 16.28
CA LEU A 601 -0.24 17.82 17.33
C LEU A 601 -0.19 16.90 18.56
N LEU A 602 -0.12 15.57 18.36
CA LEU A 602 0.04 14.59 19.44
C LEU A 602 1.37 14.76 20.16
N ILE A 603 2.46 15.06 19.45
CA ILE A 603 3.78 15.33 20.06
C ILE A 603 3.72 16.58 20.94
N ILE A 604 3.15 17.69 20.45
CA ILE A 604 3.03 18.93 21.24
C ILE A 604 2.21 18.69 22.51
N TRP A 605 1.09 17.99 22.38
CA TRP A 605 0.24 17.62 23.50
C TRP A 605 0.98 16.73 24.52
N SER A 606 1.60 15.65 24.06
CA SER A 606 2.31 14.68 24.89
C SER A 606 3.48 15.32 25.65
N VAL A 607 4.33 16.08 24.95
CA VAL A 607 5.45 16.81 25.57
C VAL A 607 4.93 17.82 26.58
N GLY A 608 3.85 18.55 26.27
CA GLY A 608 3.23 19.49 27.20
C GLY A 608 2.73 18.82 28.48
N CYS A 609 2.03 17.68 28.35
CA CYS A 609 1.59 16.88 29.49
C CYS A 609 2.77 16.35 30.33
N ILE A 610 3.85 15.90 29.69
CA ILE A 610 5.06 15.42 30.38
C ILE A 610 5.72 16.55 31.17
N VAL A 611 5.94 17.71 30.54
CA VAL A 611 6.57 18.88 31.18
C VAL A 611 5.75 19.33 32.39
N LEU A 612 4.43 19.43 32.24
CA LEU A 612 3.54 19.81 33.34
C LEU A 612 3.48 18.75 34.44
N GLY A 613 3.43 17.46 34.08
CA GLY A 613 3.42 16.34 35.01
C GLY A 613 4.69 16.28 35.87
N VAL A 614 5.87 16.45 35.26
CA VAL A 614 7.16 16.46 35.98
C VAL A 614 7.30 17.71 36.84
N ALA A 615 6.98 18.89 36.30
CA ALA A 615 7.19 20.16 36.99
C ALA A 615 6.22 20.38 38.18
N TYR A 616 4.97 19.95 38.02
CA TYR A 616 3.88 20.27 38.97
C TYR A 616 3.15 19.05 39.53
N GLY A 617 3.09 17.93 38.81
CA GLY A 617 2.27 16.78 39.21
C GLY A 617 2.71 16.07 40.51
N PHE A 618 4.01 16.06 40.84
CA PHE A 618 4.50 15.44 42.07
C PHE A 618 4.47 16.37 43.29
N ARG A 619 4.00 17.62 43.13
CA ARG A 619 3.92 18.58 44.23
C ARG A 619 2.80 18.20 45.21
N ARG A 620 3.00 18.54 46.49
CA ARG A 620 1.96 18.45 47.51
C ARG A 620 0.87 19.48 47.22
N ARG A 621 -0.41 19.10 47.31
CA ARG A 621 -1.56 19.97 47.03
C ARG A 621 -2.70 19.82 48.05
N ALA A 622 -3.55 20.84 48.15
CA ALA A 622 -4.63 20.91 49.15
C ALA A 622 -5.84 20.04 48.80
N ALA A 623 -6.11 19.88 47.51
CA ALA A 623 -7.20 19.05 46.97
C ALA A 623 -6.69 18.22 45.79
N ASP A 624 -7.38 17.13 45.46
CA ASP A 624 -7.03 16.32 44.29
C ASP A 624 -7.26 17.10 42.99
N THR A 625 -8.36 17.86 42.94
CA THR A 625 -8.80 18.70 41.82
C THR A 625 -9.47 19.96 42.34
N LEU A 626 -9.47 21.05 41.56
CA LEU A 626 -10.36 22.18 41.83
C LEU A 626 -11.74 21.85 41.25
N ASP A 627 -12.55 21.12 41.99
CA ASP A 627 -13.96 20.87 41.65
C ASP A 627 -14.88 21.83 42.40
N GLY A 628 -16.17 21.85 42.05
CA GLY A 628 -17.16 22.71 42.71
C GLY A 628 -17.22 22.50 44.23
N TYR A 629 -16.97 21.28 44.71
CA TYR A 629 -16.88 20.99 46.13
C TYR A 629 -15.66 21.65 46.79
N SER A 630 -14.46 21.53 46.20
CA SER A 630 -13.26 22.18 46.74
C SER A 630 -13.36 23.69 46.69
N PHE A 631 -13.90 24.26 45.60
CA PHE A 631 -14.17 25.69 45.49
C PHE A 631 -15.14 26.15 46.59
N PHE A 632 -16.26 25.44 46.78
CA PHE A 632 -17.21 25.75 47.84
C PHE A 632 -16.59 25.63 49.22
N ARG A 633 -15.76 24.61 49.47
CA ARG A 633 -15.05 24.43 50.76
C ARG A 633 -14.12 25.61 51.05
N PHE A 634 -13.32 26.05 50.07
CA PHE A 634 -12.42 27.20 50.26
C PHE A 634 -13.19 28.51 50.42
N GLY A 635 -14.31 28.68 49.71
CA GLY A 635 -15.18 29.85 49.82
C GLY A 635 -15.99 29.90 51.13
N ALA A 636 -16.43 28.75 51.65
CA ALA A 636 -17.15 28.66 52.92
C ALA A 636 -16.26 29.02 54.11
N ASN A 637 -14.98 28.63 54.06
CA ASN A 637 -13.99 29.03 55.07
C ASN A 637 -13.77 30.56 55.07
N LEU A 638 -13.80 31.20 53.89
CA LEU A 638 -13.75 32.67 53.77
C LEU A 638 -15.00 33.38 54.29
N ALA A 639 -16.16 32.74 54.21
CA ALA A 639 -17.41 33.33 54.70
C ALA A 639 -17.41 33.54 56.22
N GLU A 640 -16.62 32.77 56.99
CA GLU A 640 -16.46 32.99 58.43
C GLU A 640 -15.71 34.29 58.73
N ASP A 641 -14.68 34.62 57.94
CA ASP A 641 -13.88 35.85 58.06
C ASP A 641 -14.59 37.10 57.49
N VAL A 642 -15.58 36.91 56.60
CA VAL A 642 -16.34 38.00 55.95
C VAL A 642 -17.71 38.27 56.59
N ARG A 643 -18.06 37.58 57.70
CA ARG A 643 -19.29 37.84 58.48
C ARG A 643 -19.40 39.32 58.87
N GLY A 644 -20.28 40.06 58.19
CA GLY A 644 -20.57 41.46 58.48
C GLY A 644 -20.67 42.41 57.28
N ARG A 645 -20.46 41.95 56.04
CA ARG A 645 -20.71 42.75 54.82
C ARG A 645 -22.06 42.41 54.19
N PRO A 646 -23.10 43.27 54.30
CA PRO A 646 -24.44 42.99 53.79
C PRO A 646 -24.57 43.06 52.26
N ASP A 647 -23.55 43.55 51.54
CA ASP A 647 -23.64 43.83 50.10
C ASP A 647 -23.39 42.61 49.19
N LEU A 648 -22.98 41.46 49.75
CA LEU A 648 -22.64 40.24 48.99
C LEU A 648 -23.84 39.30 48.75
N VAL A 649 -25.04 39.67 49.18
CA VAL A 649 -26.25 38.82 49.14
C VAL A 649 -27.26 39.35 48.13
N GLY A 650 -26.94 39.22 46.84
CA GLY A 650 -27.83 39.59 45.73
C GLY A 650 -28.12 38.41 44.80
N PHE A 651 -29.21 37.68 45.04
CA PHE A 651 -29.78 36.71 44.10
C PHE A 651 -30.61 37.48 43.06
N ASN A 652 -30.13 37.68 41.82
CA ASN A 652 -30.95 37.93 40.60
C ASN A 652 -30.16 38.35 39.34
N ARG A 653 -28.83 38.36 39.32
CA ARG A 653 -28.03 38.57 38.10
C ARG A 653 -27.37 37.26 37.66
N ASP A 654 -27.25 37.05 36.35
CA ASP A 654 -26.45 35.95 35.82
C ASP A 654 -25.06 36.00 36.46
N LEU A 655 -24.49 34.85 36.84
CA LEU A 655 -23.21 34.74 37.57
C LEU A 655 -22.09 35.61 36.96
N ASN A 656 -22.14 35.83 35.64
CA ASN A 656 -21.21 36.66 34.85
C ASN A 656 -21.35 38.19 35.04
N GLU A 657 -22.37 38.65 35.76
CA GLU A 657 -22.73 40.07 35.93
C GLU A 657 -22.66 40.57 37.38
N SER A 658 -22.26 39.71 38.34
CA SER A 658 -21.99 40.16 39.72
C SER A 658 -20.59 40.80 39.77
N GLU A 659 -20.55 42.09 40.10
CA GLU A 659 -19.31 42.81 40.41
C GLU A 659 -18.71 42.33 41.74
N ASP A 660 -19.56 41.83 42.64
CA ASP A 660 -19.20 41.41 44.00
C ASP A 660 -18.29 40.16 44.03
N LEU A 661 -18.41 39.25 43.05
CA LEU A 661 -17.53 38.09 42.89
C LEU A 661 -16.10 38.45 42.44
N ARG A 662 -15.86 39.70 41.99
CA ARG A 662 -14.53 40.19 41.61
C ARG A 662 -13.74 40.70 42.81
N ASP A 663 -14.44 41.15 43.85
CA ASP A 663 -13.83 41.65 45.08
C ASP A 663 -13.31 40.51 45.98
N ILE A 664 -13.68 39.27 45.68
CA ILE A 664 -13.24 38.07 46.39
C ILE A 664 -11.87 37.60 45.84
N PRO A 665 -10.87 37.38 46.70
CA PRO A 665 -9.54 36.94 46.27
C PRO A 665 -9.56 35.56 45.61
N GLY A 666 -8.77 35.38 44.54
CA GLY A 666 -8.68 34.12 43.79
C GLY A 666 -7.53 33.17 44.17
N LEU A 667 -6.69 33.50 45.17
CA LEU A 667 -5.53 32.67 45.55
C LEU A 667 -5.88 31.70 46.67
N ILE A 668 -5.60 30.40 46.47
CA ILE A 668 -5.71 29.36 47.50
C ILE A 668 -4.43 29.37 48.34
N GLY A 669 -4.54 29.83 49.59
CA GLY A 669 -3.38 30.11 50.44
C GLY A 669 -3.60 29.79 51.91
N ASP A 670 -2.68 30.24 52.75
CA ASP A 670 -2.76 30.09 54.21
C ASP A 670 -3.33 31.37 54.82
N SER A 671 -4.54 31.35 55.42
CA SER A 671 -5.07 32.54 56.10
C SER A 671 -4.35 32.86 57.40
N ARG A 672 -3.59 31.90 57.96
CA ARG A 672 -2.88 32.04 59.24
C ARG A 672 -1.38 31.71 59.11
N PRO A 673 -0.62 32.50 58.33
CA PRO A 673 0.79 32.20 58.05
C PRO A 673 1.66 32.16 59.32
N GLY A 674 1.32 32.95 60.36
CA GLY A 674 2.07 33.02 61.62
C GLY A 674 1.76 31.93 62.66
N GLU A 675 0.72 31.12 62.47
CA GLU A 675 0.36 30.04 63.39
C GLU A 675 1.13 28.74 63.08
N ARG A 676 1.29 27.84 64.06
CA ARG A 676 1.97 26.54 63.85
C ARG A 676 1.16 25.60 62.92
N ILE A 677 -0.16 25.76 62.90
CA ILE A 677 -1.10 25.07 62.02
C ILE A 677 -1.76 26.15 61.16
N GLY A 678 -1.64 26.03 59.84
CA GLY A 678 -2.24 26.97 58.89
C GLY A 678 -3.70 26.63 58.61
N HIS A 679 -4.42 27.53 57.98
CA HIS A 679 -5.80 27.29 57.54
C HIS A 679 -5.94 27.57 56.05
N ILE A 680 -6.52 26.61 55.31
CA ILE A 680 -6.59 26.70 53.84
C ILE A 680 -7.84 27.47 53.43
N GLU A 681 -7.62 28.61 52.78
CA GLU A 681 -8.67 29.58 52.45
C GLU A 681 -8.32 30.40 51.19
N LEU A 682 -9.28 31.19 50.71
CA LEU A 682 -9.08 32.19 49.66
C LEU A 682 -8.46 33.46 50.27
N VAL A 683 -7.20 33.74 49.94
CA VAL A 683 -6.42 34.81 50.58
C VAL A 683 -5.90 35.84 49.59
N SER A 684 -5.62 37.05 50.07
CA SER A 684 -4.93 38.07 49.26
C SER A 684 -3.50 37.62 48.90
N ARG A 685 -2.96 38.11 47.76
CA ARG A 685 -1.75 37.65 47.02
C ARG A 685 -0.43 37.42 47.78
N LYS A 686 -0.36 37.59 49.10
CA LYS A 686 0.86 37.48 49.90
C LYS A 686 0.99 36.18 50.70
N ASN A 687 -0.09 35.46 50.96
CA ASN A 687 -0.08 34.32 51.90
C ASN A 687 -0.13 32.96 51.19
N VAL A 688 0.98 32.58 50.53
CA VAL A 688 1.09 31.28 49.81
C VAL A 688 1.25 30.11 50.81
N LEU A 689 0.70 28.94 50.48
CA LEU A 689 0.86 27.72 51.28
C LEU A 689 2.33 27.30 51.42
N ASP A 690 2.81 27.18 52.66
CA ASP A 690 4.04 26.47 53.00
C ASP A 690 3.82 24.95 52.91
N LYS A 691 4.60 24.27 52.05
CA LYS A 691 4.48 22.83 51.77
C LYS A 691 4.93 21.93 52.92
N ASN A 692 5.62 22.48 53.92
CA ASN A 692 6.13 21.74 55.09
C ASN A 692 5.29 21.97 56.35
N LYS A 693 4.27 22.83 56.27
CA LYS A 693 3.36 23.18 57.37
C LYS A 693 2.15 22.23 57.42
N LEU A 694 1.56 22.07 58.60
CA LEU A 694 0.31 21.33 58.81
C LEU A 694 -0.88 22.27 58.64
N TYR A 695 -1.98 21.79 58.08
CA TYR A 695 -3.17 22.60 57.79
C TYR A 695 -4.45 21.99 58.32
N MET A 696 -5.40 22.85 58.66
CA MET A 696 -6.78 22.50 59.03
C MET A 696 -7.75 22.76 57.88
#